data_AF-A0A6A6H238-F1
#
_entry.id   AF-A0A6A6H238-F1
#
_cell.length_a   1.000
_cell.length_b   1.000
_cell.length_c   1.000
_cell.angle_alpha   90.00
_cell.angle_beta   90.00
_cell.angle_gamma   90.00
#
_symmetry.space_group_name_H-M   'P 1'
#
loop_
_entity.id
_entity.type
_entity.pdbx_description
1 polymer ?
#
loop_
_entity_poly.entity_id
_entity_poly.type
_entity_poly.pdbx_seq_one_letter_code
_entity_poly.pdbx_strand_id
1 'polypeptide(L)'
;MVVIPERQVRYQQYQSFDGTNERLYGQQPAQYYGNYAHQQHPTPQHTLHQINHQDQYQPQIQEQYQIQSQAEHQGQHREQSSPRHPQQPSLQRVHQKPPKHQHQYQPYPAKPHQSPTNLQQKSKPAPKNVEKQKASVTNPKSVAVEASSTHHETPFDYQLLLLSMADEYINAAHNMACKVAHAQDSRQSGEYYQLMATGLGCMDSVLKNFKLHPREEAKLRLRYATLLHEETVNPEETEKVLSKGIQLSEKHRLFDLKYSMQHLLARTLFETRQKAALKFLDKIIPDVEAYHHTAWIYAFRFLRVTLSLQTFSHSEALACLQHLKAICDLSRGSDRAIFVTSATMQAMVHLRLSGSDCVEQAQQAIAAARSEQLDPSLQQLPQITSLLSFQDLGCVLQLHNEPDQITAKMNAMNNIMDESRPDLKWTSDGSFGVPLGRSCEDQATQDTGGIFQRLSDGGHALMFCSLPRDELYCIAFLLSSLAAFHRNAGGGKTDKFAQEGLKGLKDVLPHERIKSTSLPAASNLHRLRAHLDLNLRVYRIFGFCDLSNWTKAKEELDHLRRTLKDFSYQIPQHTQNLMLYLQGSIHQSAGNLDLALKVFRSSALALSPSSNRVPAPHQQLGILAALNTVFILRNPVLNSYPEASEILNRLQPLCNDHPCKPIKAAYTLAQALVTSTDDEVQSGKPSMLTTKTSLSTSLGLAKSTQNAQIMALVLSFLAQIFFTGISGEQAEKSARAARATAHNWRSGLWIVVADGMLEQTLGLLGKEDERRKIRSDGMEKLVNLPEGVKKKLERLSP
;
A
#
# COMPACT_ATOMS: atom_id res chain seq x y z
N MET A 1 5.62 -8.06 3.50
CA MET A 1 6.74 -8.95 3.20
C MET A 1 8.02 -8.41 3.83
N VAL A 2 8.68 -9.21 4.65
CA VAL A 2 9.91 -8.87 5.39
C VAL A 2 10.73 -10.15 5.58
N VAL A 3 12.06 -10.10 5.54
CA VAL A 3 12.90 -11.19 6.08
C VAL A 3 12.83 -11.13 7.61
N ILE A 4 11.99 -11.99 8.19
CA ILE A 4 11.72 -12.20 9.62
C ILE A 4 11.74 -10.92 10.49
N PRO A 5 10.62 -10.18 10.58
CA PRO A 5 10.44 -9.15 11.57
C PRO A 5 9.88 -9.75 12.85
N GLU A 6 10.35 -9.29 14.00
CA GLU A 6 9.38 -9.04 15.06
C GLU A 6 9.75 -7.81 15.86
N ARG A 7 8.72 -7.24 16.49
CA ARG A 7 8.68 -5.91 17.10
C ARG A 7 8.85 -4.71 16.13
N GLN A 8 7.97 -3.73 16.30
CA GLN A 8 8.20 -2.34 15.89
C GLN A 8 8.28 -1.48 17.15
N VAL A 9 9.27 -0.61 17.23
CA VAL A 9 9.47 0.26 18.39
C VAL A 9 8.42 1.38 18.43
N ARG A 10 7.73 1.52 19.57
CA ARG A 10 6.83 2.64 19.88
C ARG A 10 7.57 3.60 20.81
N TYR A 11 8.08 4.70 20.28
CA TYR A 11 8.55 5.82 21.11
C TYR A 11 7.35 6.48 21.79
N GLN A 12 7.07 6.12 23.04
CA GLN A 12 6.23 6.93 23.92
C GLN A 12 7.13 7.95 24.62
N GLN A 13 7.01 9.23 24.25
CA GLN A 13 7.57 10.31 25.05
C GLN A 13 6.76 10.45 26.34
N TYR A 14 7.25 9.83 27.42
CA TYR A 14 6.89 10.24 28.77
C TYR A 14 7.55 11.59 29.06
N GLN A 15 6.89 12.67 28.65
CA GLN A 15 7.19 14.00 29.19
C GLN A 15 6.49 14.13 30.54
N SER A 16 7.22 13.79 31.61
CA SER A 16 6.86 14.18 32.97
C SER A 16 6.85 15.72 33.04
N PHE A 17 5.67 16.30 33.24
CA PHE A 17 5.55 17.69 33.64
C PHE A 17 6.07 17.85 35.07
N ASP A 18 7.23 18.48 35.21
CA ASP A 18 7.61 19.21 36.42
C ASP A 18 8.23 20.53 36.00
N GLY A 19 7.76 21.62 36.57
CA GLY A 19 8.05 22.97 36.08
C GLY A 19 8.49 23.92 37.17
N THR A 20 9.78 24.28 37.16
CA THR A 20 10.30 25.58 37.64
C THR A 20 11.71 25.80 37.11
N ASN A 21 11.90 26.76 36.20
CA ASN A 21 12.64 27.98 36.52
C ASN A 21 12.60 29.02 35.38
N GLU A 22 12.97 30.24 35.72
CA GLU A 22 12.78 31.47 34.95
C GLU A 22 14.14 32.13 34.61
N ARG A 23 14.15 33.10 33.67
CA ARG A 23 15.12 34.22 33.49
C ARG A 23 16.31 34.11 32.49
N LEU A 24 16.12 34.89 31.41
CA LEU A 24 16.96 36.02 30.94
C LEU A 24 18.21 35.81 30.03
N TYR A 25 18.46 36.90 29.29
CA TYR A 25 19.51 37.17 28.28
C TYR A 25 19.42 36.36 26.96
N GLY A 26 19.62 36.95 25.77
CA GLY A 26 19.89 38.36 25.41
C GLY A 26 19.62 38.64 23.92
N GLN A 27 19.75 39.90 23.47
CA GLN A 27 19.43 40.36 22.10
C GLN A 27 20.65 40.90 21.31
N GLN A 28 20.49 40.96 19.97
CA GLN A 28 21.14 41.93 19.03
C GLN A 28 22.66 41.71 18.69
N PRO A 29 23.29 42.42 17.70
CA PRO A 29 23.20 42.01 16.28
C PRO A 29 24.48 42.18 15.37
N ALA A 30 24.48 41.56 14.17
CA ALA A 30 25.28 41.90 12.96
C ALA A 30 24.68 41.15 11.73
N GLN A 31 24.67 41.52 10.44
CA GLN A 31 25.17 42.63 9.56
C GLN A 31 26.51 42.48 8.77
N TYR A 32 26.43 42.94 7.49
CA TYR A 32 27.43 43.30 6.45
C TYR A 32 28.46 42.31 5.87
N TYR A 33 28.25 41.95 4.58
CA TYR A 33 29.13 42.06 3.37
C TYR A 33 28.50 41.19 2.24
N GLY A 34 28.55 41.49 0.93
CA GLY A 34 29.09 42.63 0.15
C GLY A 34 28.54 42.61 -1.30
N ASN A 35 28.82 43.64 -2.11
CA ASN A 35 28.18 43.90 -3.41
C ASN A 35 28.84 43.20 -4.63
N TYR A 36 28.06 42.98 -5.69
CA TYR A 36 28.47 43.17 -7.10
C TYR A 36 27.29 43.76 -7.91
N ALA A 37 27.57 44.47 -9.02
CA ALA A 37 26.59 45.34 -9.67
C ALA A 37 26.71 45.42 -11.22
N HIS A 38 25.61 45.86 -11.83
CA HIS A 38 25.44 46.43 -13.18
C HIS A 38 25.83 45.64 -14.44
N GLN A 39 24.86 45.52 -15.35
CA GLN A 39 24.89 46.23 -16.64
C GLN A 39 23.46 46.56 -17.10
N GLN A 40 23.29 47.43 -18.12
CA GLN A 40 22.01 48.04 -18.53
C GLN A 40 21.85 48.09 -20.06
N HIS A 41 20.64 48.49 -20.51
CA HIS A 41 20.26 48.95 -21.87
C HIS A 41 19.98 47.87 -22.95
N PRO A 42 19.17 48.19 -24.00
CA PRO A 42 17.98 49.07 -23.99
C PRO A 42 16.77 48.51 -24.79
N THR A 43 15.62 49.16 -24.62
CA THR A 43 14.41 49.02 -25.47
C THR A 43 14.47 49.88 -26.74
N PRO A 44 13.86 49.45 -27.86
CA PRO A 44 13.33 50.33 -28.90
C PRO A 44 11.81 50.53 -28.81
N GLN A 45 11.30 51.62 -29.40
CA GLN A 45 9.86 51.96 -29.55
C GLN A 45 9.46 52.05 -31.04
N HIS A 46 8.20 52.43 -31.29
CA HIS A 46 7.52 52.60 -32.59
C HIS A 46 7.06 51.28 -33.25
N THR A 47 5.96 51.26 -34.04
CA THR A 47 5.23 52.37 -34.69
C THR A 47 3.70 52.15 -34.61
N LEU A 48 2.91 53.22 -34.75
CA LEU A 48 1.48 53.10 -35.05
C LEU A 48 1.27 52.37 -36.39
N HIS A 49 0.16 51.64 -36.53
CA HIS A 49 -0.60 51.58 -37.78
C HIS A 49 -2.10 51.47 -37.48
N GLN A 50 -2.91 52.16 -38.27
CA GLN A 50 -4.36 52.26 -38.13
C GLN A 50 -5.00 51.55 -39.32
N ILE A 51 -5.71 50.45 -39.09
CA ILE A 51 -6.55 49.80 -40.11
C ILE A 51 -7.94 49.60 -39.51
N ASN A 52 -8.93 50.12 -40.22
CA ASN A 52 -10.35 50.03 -39.92
C ASN A 52 -10.98 48.98 -40.84
N HIS A 53 -11.69 47.98 -40.30
CA HIS A 53 -12.66 47.21 -41.06
C HIS A 53 -13.72 46.60 -40.14
N GLN A 54 -14.98 46.65 -40.58
CA GLN A 54 -16.07 45.84 -40.06
C GLN A 54 -15.91 44.41 -40.58
N ASP A 55 -16.41 43.40 -39.84
CA ASP A 55 -17.44 42.51 -40.40
C ASP A 55 -18.10 41.59 -39.34
N GLN A 56 -19.26 41.04 -39.70
CA GLN A 56 -20.06 40.15 -38.86
C GLN A 56 -19.56 38.70 -38.90
N TYR A 57 -19.48 38.01 -37.76
CA TYR A 57 -19.44 36.54 -37.74
C TYR A 57 -20.28 35.92 -36.62
N GLN A 58 -21.27 35.12 -37.01
CA GLN A 58 -21.92 34.14 -36.13
C GLN A 58 -21.06 32.86 -36.06
N PRO A 59 -20.91 32.24 -34.88
CA PRO A 59 -20.48 30.85 -34.77
C PRO A 59 -21.70 29.93 -34.65
N GLN A 60 -21.95 29.11 -35.67
CA GLN A 60 -22.85 27.95 -35.52
C GLN A 60 -22.24 26.94 -34.53
N ILE A 61 -23.08 26.32 -33.70
CA ILE A 61 -22.67 25.20 -32.84
C ILE A 61 -23.22 23.93 -33.49
N GLN A 62 -22.33 23.08 -34.00
CA GLN A 62 -22.71 21.82 -34.63
C GLN A 62 -22.95 20.75 -33.55
N GLU A 63 -24.15 20.15 -33.53
CA GLU A 63 -24.49 19.08 -32.59
C GLU A 63 -23.91 17.73 -33.04
N GLN A 64 -23.49 16.91 -32.07
CA GLN A 64 -23.33 15.46 -32.28
C GLN A 64 -23.67 14.67 -31.02
N TYR A 65 -24.97 14.46 -30.78
CA TYR A 65 -25.49 13.45 -29.85
C TYR A 65 -26.16 12.35 -30.66
N GLN A 66 -25.49 11.21 -30.81
CA GLN A 66 -26.02 10.07 -31.56
C GLN A 66 -26.72 9.09 -30.60
N ILE A 67 -28.05 9.04 -30.67
CA ILE A 67 -28.85 8.04 -29.96
C ILE A 67 -28.85 6.75 -30.79
N GLN A 68 -28.49 5.63 -30.17
CA GLN A 68 -28.42 4.33 -30.84
C GLN A 68 -29.70 3.53 -30.57
N SER A 69 -30.56 3.43 -31.58
CA SER A 69 -31.74 2.54 -31.60
C SER A 69 -31.43 1.24 -32.34
N GLN A 70 -31.97 0.12 -31.85
CA GLN A 70 -31.86 -1.19 -32.48
C GLN A 70 -33.06 -1.44 -33.40
N ALA A 71 -32.82 -1.99 -34.58
CA ALA A 71 -33.80 -2.67 -35.43
C ALA A 71 -33.08 -3.69 -36.32
N GLU A 72 -33.79 -4.71 -36.78
CA GLU A 72 -33.24 -5.85 -37.51
C GLU A 72 -33.43 -5.70 -39.03
N HIS A 73 -32.53 -6.26 -39.86
CA HIS A 73 -32.87 -7.39 -40.75
C HIS A 73 -31.73 -7.86 -41.68
N GLN A 74 -32.01 -8.99 -42.30
CA GLN A 74 -31.20 -9.93 -43.09
C GLN A 74 -30.53 -9.37 -44.36
N GLY A 75 -29.42 -10.00 -44.78
CA GLY A 75 -28.83 -9.90 -46.12
C GLY A 75 -27.74 -10.97 -46.33
N GLN A 76 -27.69 -11.63 -47.51
CA GLN A 76 -26.82 -12.79 -47.79
C GLN A 76 -25.80 -12.53 -48.92
N HIS A 77 -24.58 -13.08 -48.78
CA HIS A 77 -23.54 -13.25 -49.82
C HIS A 77 -23.03 -11.94 -50.51
N ARG A 78 -21.90 -11.88 -51.23
CA ARG A 78 -20.96 -12.90 -51.76
C ARG A 78 -19.47 -12.42 -51.74
N GLU A 79 -18.59 -13.33 -52.12
CA GLU A 79 -17.11 -13.37 -52.15
C GLU A 79 -16.34 -12.30 -53.00
N GLN A 80 -15.01 -12.24 -52.76
CA GLN A 80 -13.91 -11.75 -53.66
C GLN A 80 -13.91 -10.24 -54.04
N SER A 81 -12.83 -9.47 -53.86
CA SER A 81 -11.43 -9.74 -54.25
C SER A 81 -10.42 -8.71 -53.68
N SER A 82 -9.12 -8.95 -53.85
CA SER A 82 -7.98 -8.02 -53.67
C SER A 82 -7.32 -7.75 -55.05
N PRO A 83 -6.29 -6.88 -55.25
CA PRO A 83 -5.49 -6.09 -54.27
C PRO A 83 -5.10 -4.63 -54.70
N ARG A 84 -4.56 -3.81 -53.75
CA ARG A 84 -3.23 -3.13 -53.83
C ARG A 84 -3.00 -2.00 -52.78
N HIS A 85 -1.73 -1.82 -52.41
CA HIS A 85 -1.18 -0.60 -51.77
C HIS A 85 -0.51 0.30 -52.82
N PRO A 86 -0.33 1.60 -52.49
CA PRO A 86 1.00 2.24 -52.40
C PRO A 86 1.24 2.74 -50.95
N GLN A 87 2.31 2.38 -50.25
CA GLN A 87 3.73 2.78 -50.38
C GLN A 87 4.08 4.18 -49.81
N GLN A 88 5.02 4.18 -48.85
CA GLN A 88 5.71 5.38 -48.31
C GLN A 88 7.11 5.54 -48.94
N PRO A 89 7.73 6.74 -48.89
CA PRO A 89 9.08 6.97 -49.42
C PRO A 89 10.22 6.40 -48.54
N SER A 90 11.40 6.30 -49.16
CA SER A 90 12.70 5.99 -48.55
C SER A 90 13.79 6.78 -49.33
N LEU A 91 15.08 6.86 -48.99
CA LEU A 91 16.02 5.94 -48.31
C LEU A 91 17.04 6.73 -47.46
N GLN A 92 17.77 6.06 -46.56
CA GLN A 92 19.23 5.91 -46.69
C GLN A 92 19.82 4.90 -45.69
N ARG A 93 20.74 4.03 -46.16
CA ARG A 93 21.45 3.02 -45.36
C ARG A 93 22.81 2.70 -45.99
N VAL A 94 23.91 2.98 -45.29
CA VAL A 94 25.27 2.64 -45.75
C VAL A 94 25.60 1.17 -45.43
N HIS A 95 26.33 0.51 -46.34
CA HIS A 95 26.83 -0.85 -46.17
C HIS A 95 28.31 -0.85 -45.73
N GLN A 96 28.70 -1.82 -44.88
CA GLN A 96 30.04 -2.40 -44.89
C GLN A 96 29.96 -3.93 -44.70
N LYS A 97 31.00 -4.67 -45.12
CA LYS A 97 31.08 -6.14 -45.15
C LYS A 97 32.16 -6.66 -44.18
N PRO A 98 32.06 -7.91 -43.68
CA PRO A 98 33.08 -8.52 -42.83
C PRO A 98 34.27 -9.09 -43.65
N PRO A 99 35.51 -9.06 -43.12
CA PRO A 99 36.67 -9.73 -43.73
C PRO A 99 36.83 -11.20 -43.29
N LYS A 100 37.69 -11.95 -43.98
CA LYS A 100 38.11 -13.32 -43.65
C LYS A 100 39.64 -13.47 -43.72
N HIS A 101 40.27 -14.01 -42.69
CA HIS A 101 41.49 -14.85 -42.71
C HIS A 101 41.40 -15.74 -41.44
N GLN A 102 41.59 -17.06 -41.40
CA GLN A 102 42.44 -18.03 -42.13
C GLN A 102 43.89 -18.05 -41.65
N HIS A 103 44.22 -18.99 -40.73
CA HIS A 103 45.55 -19.59 -40.57
C HIS A 103 45.46 -21.01 -39.96
N GLN A 104 46.58 -21.76 -40.00
CA GLN A 104 46.67 -23.23 -39.97
C GLN A 104 46.70 -23.91 -38.59
N TYR A 105 46.47 -25.23 -38.62
CA TYR A 105 46.69 -26.19 -37.53
C TYR A 105 48.14 -26.70 -37.49
N GLN A 106 48.60 -27.14 -36.30
CA GLN A 106 49.11 -28.52 -36.11
C GLN A 106 48.91 -28.98 -34.64
N PRO A 107 48.86 -30.31 -34.34
CA PRO A 107 48.34 -30.84 -33.06
C PRO A 107 49.34 -31.68 -32.24
N TYR A 108 48.88 -32.17 -31.06
CA TYR A 108 49.20 -33.44 -30.34
C TYR A 108 49.37 -33.24 -28.81
N PRO A 109 49.19 -34.29 -27.97
CA PRO A 109 48.36 -35.50 -28.10
C PRO A 109 47.41 -35.73 -26.90
N ALA A 110 46.41 -36.60 -27.06
CA ALA A 110 45.55 -37.05 -25.96
C ALA A 110 46.11 -38.27 -25.22
N LYS A 111 45.63 -38.53 -23.99
CA LYS A 111 45.73 -39.84 -23.32
C LYS A 111 44.32 -40.41 -23.09
N PRO A 112 44.03 -41.66 -23.47
CA PRO A 112 42.71 -42.27 -23.28
C PRO A 112 42.59 -42.97 -21.92
N HIS A 113 41.35 -43.12 -21.45
CA HIS A 113 40.97 -44.22 -20.57
C HIS A 113 39.70 -44.88 -21.14
N GLN A 114 39.68 -46.21 -21.11
CA GLN A 114 38.68 -47.05 -21.75
C GLN A 114 37.76 -47.66 -20.69
N SER A 115 36.47 -47.76 -20.99
CA SER A 115 35.60 -48.75 -20.35
C SER A 115 35.91 -50.14 -20.91
N PRO A 116 35.73 -51.20 -20.11
CA PRO A 116 34.92 -52.31 -20.62
C PRO A 116 33.83 -52.74 -19.64
N THR A 117 32.82 -53.42 -20.19
CA THR A 117 31.56 -53.77 -19.51
C THR A 117 31.48 -55.27 -19.23
N ASN A 118 30.92 -55.65 -18.08
CA ASN A 118 30.36 -56.98 -17.73
C ASN A 118 31.26 -58.23 -17.85
N LEU A 119 31.25 -59.06 -16.79
CA LEU A 119 30.80 -60.46 -16.92
C LEU A 119 30.30 -61.03 -15.56
N GLN A 120 29.07 -61.56 -15.62
CA GLN A 120 28.37 -62.56 -14.79
C GLN A 120 29.20 -63.28 -13.68
N GLN A 121 28.66 -63.62 -12.49
CA GLN A 121 27.58 -64.61 -12.26
C GLN A 121 26.95 -64.57 -10.84
N LYS A 122 25.79 -65.24 -10.70
CA LYS A 122 25.18 -66.01 -9.56
C LYS A 122 25.81 -65.91 -8.13
N SER A 123 25.07 -65.95 -7.01
CA SER A 123 23.62 -66.18 -6.76
C SER A 123 23.16 -65.79 -5.32
N LYS A 124 21.83 -65.69 -5.12
CA LYS A 124 21.07 -65.59 -3.84
C LYS A 124 20.91 -66.99 -3.16
N PRO A 125 20.22 -67.17 -1.99
CA PRO A 125 20.26 -66.43 -0.69
C PRO A 125 20.16 -67.30 0.62
N ALA A 126 20.79 -66.85 1.73
CA ALA A 126 20.40 -67.11 3.16
C ALA A 126 20.24 -68.61 3.61
N PRO A 127 19.68 -68.97 4.81
CA PRO A 127 19.60 -68.31 6.14
C PRO A 127 20.08 -69.18 7.36
N LYS A 128 20.18 -68.55 8.56
CA LYS A 128 19.99 -69.08 9.95
C LYS A 128 20.54 -70.47 10.43
N ASN A 129 21.44 -70.45 11.42
CA ASN A 129 21.31 -71.02 12.80
C ASN A 129 22.57 -70.61 13.62
N VAL A 130 22.63 -70.41 14.95
CA VAL A 130 21.96 -70.95 16.16
C VAL A 130 22.62 -72.21 16.75
N GLU A 131 23.60 -72.01 17.64
CA GLU A 131 23.94 -72.75 18.88
C GLU A 131 25.03 -71.91 19.62
N LYS A 132 25.10 -71.66 20.95
CA LYS A 132 24.74 -72.28 22.25
C LYS A 132 25.82 -73.18 22.89
N GLN A 133 26.18 -72.81 24.13
CA GLN A 133 27.06 -73.52 25.09
C GLN A 133 28.57 -73.51 24.72
N LYS A 134 29.52 -73.65 25.66
CA LYS A 134 29.45 -74.08 27.08
C LYS A 134 30.42 -73.27 27.97
N ALA A 135 30.27 -73.37 29.29
CA ALA A 135 31.11 -72.66 30.26
C ALA A 135 32.28 -73.52 30.79
N SER A 136 33.29 -72.86 31.35
CA SER A 136 34.27 -73.44 32.30
C SER A 136 34.33 -72.56 33.56
N VAL A 137 34.68 -73.18 34.70
CA VAL A 137 34.59 -72.62 36.07
C VAL A 137 35.85 -73.02 36.85
N THR A 138 36.04 -72.50 38.07
CA THR A 138 37.09 -72.83 39.08
C THR A 138 38.53 -72.33 38.78
N ASN A 139 39.31 -71.83 39.74
CA ASN A 139 39.02 -71.37 41.13
C ASN A 139 40.07 -70.33 41.63
N PRO A 140 39.98 -69.79 42.88
CA PRO A 140 40.45 -68.42 43.17
C PRO A 140 41.74 -68.32 44.01
N LYS A 141 42.14 -67.08 44.33
CA LYS A 141 42.77 -66.74 45.62
C LYS A 141 42.39 -65.33 46.10
N SER A 142 42.63 -65.09 47.39
CA SER A 142 41.83 -64.21 48.25
C SER A 142 42.40 -62.80 48.49
N VAL A 143 41.47 -61.83 48.53
CA VAL A 143 41.34 -60.76 49.54
C VAL A 143 42.52 -59.81 49.79
N ALA A 144 42.29 -58.54 49.45
CA ALA A 144 42.49 -57.41 50.37
C ALA A 144 41.24 -56.51 50.29
N VAL A 145 40.82 -55.91 51.40
CA VAL A 145 39.65 -55.02 51.45
C VAL A 145 40.13 -53.61 51.78
N GLU A 146 39.88 -52.68 50.86
CA GLU A 146 39.78 -51.25 51.19
C GLU A 146 38.42 -50.75 50.74
N ALA A 147 37.71 -50.09 51.64
CA ALA A 147 36.38 -49.55 51.38
C ALA A 147 36.49 -48.14 50.82
N SER A 148 36.01 -47.94 49.59
CA SER A 148 35.64 -46.61 49.10
C SER A 148 34.21 -46.64 48.58
N SER A 149 33.42 -45.68 49.05
CA SER A 149 31.99 -45.59 48.78
C SER A 149 31.70 -44.74 47.54
N THR A 150 31.12 -45.33 46.51
CA THR A 150 30.32 -44.58 45.52
C THR A 150 29.06 -45.37 45.17
N HIS A 151 27.89 -44.80 45.47
CA HIS A 151 26.67 -45.19 44.78
C HIS A 151 26.82 -44.81 43.31
N HIS A 152 26.74 -45.79 42.41
CA HIS A 152 26.61 -45.53 40.98
C HIS A 152 25.17 -45.12 40.63
N GLU A 153 24.75 -43.96 41.13
CA GLU A 153 23.66 -43.23 40.49
C GLU A 153 24.18 -42.70 39.14
N THR A 154 23.48 -43.03 38.06
CA THR A 154 23.76 -42.44 36.74
C THR A 154 23.53 -40.94 36.83
N PRO A 155 24.52 -40.09 36.48
CA PRO A 155 24.37 -38.64 36.63
C PRO A 155 23.22 -38.15 35.76
N PHE A 156 22.19 -37.60 36.40
CA PHE A 156 21.10 -36.93 35.70
C PHE A 156 21.66 -35.81 34.81
N ASP A 157 21.19 -35.73 33.57
CA ASP A 157 21.56 -34.65 32.67
C ASP A 157 20.79 -33.37 33.04
N TYR A 158 21.30 -32.67 34.05
CA TYR A 158 20.78 -31.38 34.51
C TYR A 158 20.80 -30.31 33.42
N GLN A 159 21.68 -30.41 32.42
CA GLN A 159 21.72 -29.50 31.28
C GLN A 159 20.49 -29.75 30.38
N LEU A 160 20.24 -31.01 30.01
CA LEU A 160 19.08 -31.38 29.20
C LEU A 160 17.77 -31.07 29.92
N LEU A 161 17.68 -31.33 31.24
CA LEU A 161 16.52 -31.01 32.06
C LEU A 161 16.23 -29.50 32.14
N LEU A 162 17.27 -28.66 32.29
CA LEU A 162 17.10 -27.21 32.25
C LEU A 162 16.59 -26.73 30.87
N LEU A 163 17.07 -27.33 29.78
CA LEU A 163 16.61 -26.99 28.44
C LEU A 163 15.17 -27.48 28.15
N SER A 164 14.78 -28.67 28.63
CA SER A 164 13.40 -29.15 28.46
C SER A 164 12.40 -28.33 29.27
N MET A 165 12.73 -27.96 30.51
CA MET A 165 11.92 -27.02 31.29
C MET A 165 11.82 -25.65 30.62
N ALA A 166 12.90 -25.15 30.03
CA ALA A 166 12.86 -23.89 29.27
C ALA A 166 11.86 -23.97 28.11
N ASP A 167 11.88 -25.07 27.37
CA ASP A 167 10.96 -25.32 26.25
C ASP A 167 9.50 -25.41 26.72
N GLU A 168 9.22 -26.08 27.84
CA GLU A 168 7.87 -26.15 28.42
C GLU A 168 7.35 -24.77 28.85
N TYR A 169 8.16 -23.96 29.55
CA TYR A 169 7.75 -22.62 29.98
C TYR A 169 7.54 -21.65 28.81
N ILE A 170 8.41 -21.69 27.79
CA ILE A 170 8.28 -20.86 26.59
C ILE A 170 7.03 -21.24 25.80
N ASN A 171 6.78 -22.54 25.58
CA ASN A 171 5.58 -23.01 24.90
C ASN A 171 4.30 -22.69 25.69
N ALA A 172 4.32 -22.77 27.04
CA ALA A 172 3.19 -22.38 27.87
C ALA A 172 2.84 -20.88 27.71
N ALA A 173 3.84 -20.00 27.74
CA ALA A 173 3.66 -18.57 27.51
C ALA A 173 3.13 -18.31 26.09
N HIS A 174 3.80 -18.85 25.07
CA HIS A 174 3.43 -18.66 23.66
C HIS A 174 2.03 -19.18 23.31
N ASN A 175 1.53 -20.21 24.02
CA ASN A 175 0.15 -20.69 23.85
C ASN A 175 -0.93 -19.78 24.49
N MET A 176 -0.58 -18.86 25.40
CA MET A 176 -1.54 -17.87 25.93
C MET A 176 -1.43 -16.49 25.27
N ALA A 177 -0.35 -16.21 24.53
CA ALA A 177 -0.04 -14.93 23.88
C ALA A 177 -1.23 -14.27 23.14
N CYS A 178 -1.97 -15.04 22.32
CA CYS A 178 -3.11 -14.52 21.56
C CYS A 178 -4.28 -14.05 22.45
N LYS A 179 -4.51 -14.72 23.59
CA LYS A 179 -5.56 -14.32 24.54
C LYS A 179 -5.16 -13.06 25.31
N VAL A 180 -3.91 -13.01 25.78
CA VAL A 180 -3.30 -11.85 26.45
C VAL A 180 -3.36 -10.60 25.54
N ALA A 181 -2.94 -10.73 24.28
CA ALA A 181 -2.95 -9.65 23.30
C ALA A 181 -4.35 -9.13 22.96
N HIS A 182 -5.38 -9.98 23.06
CA HIS A 182 -6.78 -9.58 22.83
C HIS A 182 -7.41 -8.94 24.07
N ALA A 183 -7.23 -9.54 25.24
CA ALA A 183 -7.82 -9.06 26.50
C ALA A 183 -7.19 -7.75 26.99
N GLN A 184 -5.92 -7.49 26.67
CA GLN A 184 -5.12 -6.37 27.19
C GLN A 184 -5.06 -6.31 28.73
N ASP A 185 -5.31 -7.45 29.39
CA ASP A 185 -5.29 -7.59 30.85
C ASP A 185 -3.85 -7.62 31.39
N SER A 186 -3.55 -6.64 32.24
CA SER A 186 -2.28 -6.52 32.97
C SER A 186 -1.89 -7.77 33.76
N ARG A 187 -2.87 -8.51 34.30
CA ARG A 187 -2.62 -9.73 35.09
C ARG A 187 -2.13 -10.87 34.20
N GLN A 188 -2.87 -11.18 33.14
CA GLN A 188 -2.50 -12.25 32.20
C GLN A 188 -1.18 -11.95 31.48
N SER A 189 -0.89 -10.66 31.26
CA SER A 189 0.42 -10.19 30.77
C SER A 189 1.55 -10.48 31.78
N GLY A 190 1.32 -10.27 33.07
CA GLY A 190 2.26 -10.65 34.13
C GLY A 190 2.52 -12.16 34.20
N GLU A 191 1.45 -12.97 34.12
CA GLU A 191 1.54 -14.44 34.11
C GLU A 191 2.33 -14.94 32.87
N TYR A 192 2.11 -14.36 31.69
CA TYR A 192 2.90 -14.62 30.47
C TYR A 192 4.39 -14.31 30.67
N TYR A 193 4.74 -13.12 31.15
CA TYR A 193 6.14 -12.72 31.31
C TYR A 193 6.86 -13.47 32.43
N GLN A 194 6.15 -13.97 33.45
CA GLN A 194 6.73 -14.84 34.48
C GLN A 194 7.18 -16.19 33.91
N LEU A 195 6.35 -16.82 33.06
CA LEU A 195 6.71 -18.05 32.34
C LEU A 195 7.92 -17.81 31.43
N MET A 196 7.88 -16.74 30.62
CA MET A 196 8.98 -16.39 29.71
C MET A 196 10.29 -16.11 30.44
N ALA A 197 10.26 -15.35 31.54
CA ALA A 197 11.44 -15.07 32.36
C ALA A 197 12.03 -16.34 33.00
N THR A 198 11.19 -17.31 33.37
CA THR A 198 11.64 -18.60 33.91
C THR A 198 12.36 -19.42 32.84
N GLY A 199 11.78 -19.52 31.63
CA GLY A 199 12.42 -20.21 30.51
C GLY A 199 13.74 -19.58 30.06
N LEU A 200 13.81 -18.25 29.99
CA LEU A 200 15.05 -17.50 29.75
C LEU A 200 16.09 -17.76 30.85
N GLY A 201 15.69 -17.77 32.13
CA GLY A 201 16.56 -18.06 33.26
C GLY A 201 17.16 -19.47 33.23
N CYS A 202 16.41 -20.47 32.76
CA CYS A 202 16.93 -21.81 32.53
C CYS A 202 18.01 -21.85 31.42
N MET A 203 17.79 -21.16 30.29
CA MET A 203 18.80 -21.08 29.20
C MET A 203 20.07 -20.33 29.64
N ASP A 204 19.92 -19.21 30.35
CA ASP A 204 21.03 -18.43 30.92
C ASP A 204 21.84 -19.23 31.94
N SER A 205 21.17 -20.03 32.78
CA SER A 205 21.80 -20.94 33.74
C SER A 205 22.63 -22.02 33.05
N VAL A 206 22.17 -22.55 31.92
CA VAL A 206 22.94 -23.49 31.10
C VAL A 206 24.16 -22.80 30.48
N LEU A 207 23.97 -21.62 29.88
CA LEU A 207 25.03 -20.83 29.24
C LEU A 207 26.14 -20.35 30.18
N LYS A 208 25.86 -20.23 31.49
CA LYS A 208 26.82 -19.79 32.50
C LYS A 208 27.55 -20.93 33.21
N ASN A 209 26.85 -22.02 33.51
CA ASN A 209 27.35 -23.05 34.44
C ASN A 209 27.91 -24.31 33.74
N PHE A 210 27.60 -24.54 32.47
CA PHE A 210 27.94 -25.77 31.74
C PHE A 210 28.91 -25.52 30.58
N LYS A 211 29.83 -26.46 30.33
CA LYS A 211 30.79 -26.41 29.22
C LYS A 211 30.22 -27.10 27.99
N LEU A 212 29.57 -26.31 27.13
CA LEU A 212 28.96 -26.78 25.89
C LEU A 212 30.00 -26.99 24.77
N HIS A 213 29.67 -27.84 23.79
CA HIS A 213 30.43 -27.93 22.54
C HIS A 213 30.24 -26.63 21.71
N PRO A 214 31.28 -26.03 21.09
CA PRO A 214 31.19 -24.69 20.50
C PRO A 214 30.05 -24.45 19.49
N ARG A 215 29.62 -25.49 18.75
CA ARG A 215 28.44 -25.36 17.87
C ARG A 215 27.14 -25.27 18.67
N GLU A 216 26.91 -26.15 19.63
CA GLU A 216 25.70 -26.14 20.46
C GLU A 216 25.67 -24.92 21.40
N GLU A 217 26.84 -24.49 21.86
CA GLU A 217 27.02 -23.23 22.59
C GLU A 217 26.58 -22.01 21.75
N ALA A 218 26.93 -21.98 20.46
CA ALA A 218 26.51 -20.95 19.54
C ALA A 218 25.01 -21.06 19.18
N LYS A 219 24.46 -22.27 18.98
CA LYS A 219 23.01 -22.46 18.78
C LYS A 219 22.20 -21.94 19.96
N LEU A 220 22.58 -22.31 21.19
CA LEU A 220 21.88 -21.86 22.39
C LEU A 220 21.98 -20.34 22.59
N ARG A 221 23.15 -19.73 22.32
CA ARG A 221 23.29 -18.27 22.31
C ARG A 221 22.40 -17.60 21.26
N LEU A 222 22.30 -18.16 20.05
CA LEU A 222 21.43 -17.62 18.99
C LEU A 222 19.96 -17.68 19.44
N ARG A 223 19.50 -18.84 19.91
CA ARG A 223 18.11 -19.03 20.40
C ARG A 223 17.78 -18.11 21.58
N TYR A 224 18.67 -18.02 22.56
CA TYR A 224 18.52 -17.14 23.72
C TYR A 224 18.49 -15.66 23.31
N ALA A 225 19.36 -15.22 22.39
CA ALA A 225 19.34 -13.86 21.86
C ALA A 225 18.07 -13.54 21.06
N THR A 226 17.52 -14.50 20.29
CA THR A 226 16.23 -14.32 19.58
C THR A 226 15.11 -14.02 20.56
N LEU A 227 14.96 -14.86 21.59
CA LEU A 227 13.95 -14.68 22.65
C LEU A 227 14.15 -13.38 23.44
N LEU A 228 15.40 -12.99 23.73
CA LEU A 228 15.70 -11.70 24.39
C LEU A 228 15.28 -10.49 23.53
N HIS A 229 15.56 -10.51 22.22
CA HIS A 229 15.18 -9.45 21.28
C HIS A 229 13.66 -9.32 21.13
N GLU A 230 12.97 -10.45 21.02
CA GLU A 230 11.53 -10.48 20.75
C GLU A 230 10.74 -10.14 22.03
N GLU A 231 11.01 -10.81 23.14
CA GLU A 231 10.19 -10.73 24.36
C GLU A 231 10.59 -9.62 25.34
N THR A 232 11.87 -9.22 25.40
CA THR A 232 12.39 -8.32 26.46
C THR A 232 12.77 -6.93 25.94
N VAL A 233 12.87 -5.93 26.82
CA VAL A 233 13.26 -4.56 26.43
C VAL A 233 14.76 -4.31 26.67
N ASN A 234 15.59 -5.36 26.60
CA ASN A 234 17.00 -5.36 27.04
C ASN A 234 18.01 -5.52 25.87
N PRO A 235 18.03 -4.61 24.88
CA PRO A 235 18.84 -4.76 23.66
C PRO A 235 20.35 -4.81 23.92
N GLU A 236 20.83 -4.22 25.03
CA GLU A 236 22.23 -4.32 25.43
C GLU A 236 22.65 -5.75 25.80
N GLU A 237 21.78 -6.52 26.48
CA GLU A 237 22.14 -7.89 26.86
C GLU A 237 22.09 -8.80 25.64
N THR A 238 21.12 -8.59 24.75
CA THR A 238 21.10 -9.19 23.41
C THR A 238 22.38 -8.87 22.64
N GLU A 239 22.82 -7.61 22.59
CA GLU A 239 24.09 -7.21 21.94
C GLU A 239 25.31 -7.89 22.58
N LYS A 240 25.35 -8.07 23.91
CA LYS A 240 26.42 -8.81 24.61
C LYS A 240 26.42 -10.31 24.29
N VAL A 241 25.26 -10.96 24.28
CA VAL A 241 25.11 -12.40 23.95
C VAL A 241 25.52 -12.65 22.51
N LEU A 242 25.02 -11.84 21.57
CA LEU A 242 25.36 -11.93 20.15
C LEU A 242 26.85 -11.66 19.91
N SER A 243 27.44 -10.64 20.55
CA SER A 243 28.87 -10.36 20.40
C SER A 243 29.75 -11.54 20.82
N LYS A 244 29.43 -12.18 21.96
CA LYS A 244 30.11 -13.41 22.41
C LYS A 244 29.91 -14.57 21.44
N GLY A 245 28.70 -14.74 20.91
CA GLY A 245 28.37 -15.81 19.96
C GLY A 245 29.05 -15.63 18.59
N ILE A 246 29.16 -14.39 18.10
CA ILE A 246 29.85 -14.06 16.84
C ILE A 246 31.34 -14.38 16.96
N GLN A 247 31.99 -13.97 18.06
CA GLN A 247 33.40 -14.29 18.32
C GLN A 247 33.66 -15.80 18.41
N LEU A 248 32.78 -16.54 19.10
CA LEU A 248 32.86 -18.00 19.18
C LEU A 248 32.69 -18.65 17.80
N SER A 249 31.68 -18.22 17.04
CA SER A 249 31.39 -18.73 15.71
C SER A 249 32.53 -18.45 14.73
N GLU A 250 33.12 -17.25 14.78
CA GLU A 250 34.27 -16.86 13.96
C GLU A 250 35.52 -17.70 14.29
N LYS A 251 35.86 -17.84 15.58
CA LYS A 251 36.98 -18.67 16.05
C LYS A 251 36.88 -20.11 15.57
N HIS A 252 35.67 -20.67 15.50
CA HIS A 252 35.40 -22.05 15.10
C HIS A 252 34.92 -22.18 13.63
N ARG A 253 35.00 -21.10 12.82
CA ARG A 253 34.60 -21.05 11.40
C ARG A 253 33.15 -21.46 11.12
N LEU A 254 32.26 -21.25 12.08
CA LEU A 254 30.82 -21.49 11.99
C LEU A 254 30.14 -20.30 11.29
N PHE A 255 30.39 -20.15 9.98
CA PHE A 255 29.92 -19.01 9.19
C PHE A 255 28.39 -18.83 9.22
N ASP A 256 27.64 -19.93 9.25
CA ASP A 256 26.19 -19.93 9.35
C ASP A 256 25.68 -19.28 10.64
N LEU A 257 26.21 -19.69 11.79
CA LEU A 257 25.86 -19.13 13.09
C LEU A 257 26.40 -17.70 13.24
N LYS A 258 27.58 -17.39 12.70
CA LYS A 258 28.12 -16.02 12.61
C LYS A 258 27.15 -15.10 11.86
N TYR A 259 26.73 -15.46 10.65
CA TYR A 259 25.85 -14.62 9.83
C TYR A 259 24.44 -14.54 10.41
N SER A 260 23.91 -15.61 10.99
CA SER A 260 22.62 -15.60 11.70
C SER A 260 22.63 -14.61 12.87
N MET A 261 23.68 -14.63 13.69
CA MET A 261 23.83 -13.70 14.80
C MET A 261 24.08 -12.26 14.33
N GLN A 262 24.79 -12.04 13.22
CA GLN A 262 24.95 -10.72 12.62
C GLN A 262 23.62 -10.17 12.06
N HIS A 263 22.79 -11.02 11.43
CA HIS A 263 21.46 -10.67 10.96
C HIS A 263 20.53 -10.25 12.12
N LEU A 264 20.56 -10.99 13.24
CA LEU A 264 19.84 -10.65 14.46
C LEU A 264 20.40 -9.41 15.18
N LEU A 265 21.73 -9.20 15.16
CA LEU A 265 22.36 -8.01 15.72
C LEU A 265 21.95 -6.75 14.94
N ALA A 266 21.84 -6.84 13.61
CA ALA A 266 21.30 -5.75 12.80
C ALA A 266 19.84 -5.40 13.16
N ARG A 267 18.97 -6.40 13.41
CA ARG A 267 17.61 -6.18 13.93
C ARG A 267 17.64 -5.48 15.29
N THR A 268 18.41 -6.00 16.24
CA THR A 268 18.52 -5.47 17.63
C THR A 268 19.07 -4.04 17.65
N LEU A 269 20.11 -3.75 16.86
CA LEU A 269 20.65 -2.40 16.71
C LEU A 269 19.64 -1.44 16.07
N PHE A 270 18.71 -1.94 15.23
CA PHE A 270 17.73 -1.07 14.58
C PHE A 270 16.67 -0.57 15.56
N GLU A 271 16.33 -1.33 16.61
CA GLU A 271 15.41 -0.90 17.66
C GLU A 271 15.90 0.37 18.38
N THR A 272 17.19 0.42 18.74
CA THR A 272 17.78 1.54 19.50
C THR A 272 18.41 2.61 18.62
N ARG A 273 19.10 2.20 17.55
CA ARG A 273 20.08 3.00 16.81
C ARG A 273 19.97 2.72 15.31
N GLN A 274 18.79 2.92 14.74
CA GLN A 274 18.43 2.72 13.31
C GLN A 274 19.58 3.01 12.31
N LYS A 275 20.18 4.21 12.35
CA LYS A 275 21.28 4.60 11.44
C LYS A 275 22.57 3.79 11.63
N ALA A 276 22.82 3.25 12.82
CA ALA A 276 23.96 2.38 13.08
C ALA A 276 23.73 0.97 12.53
N ALA A 277 22.51 0.42 12.67
CA ALA A 277 22.14 -0.88 12.08
C ALA A 277 22.26 -0.89 10.56
N LEU A 278 21.80 0.17 9.89
CA LEU A 278 21.94 0.30 8.43
C LEU A 278 23.42 0.37 8.01
N LYS A 279 24.25 1.19 8.68
CA LYS A 279 25.70 1.23 8.46
C LYS A 279 26.42 -0.09 8.76
N PHE A 280 25.94 -0.86 9.73
CA PHE A 280 26.48 -2.17 10.09
C PHE A 280 26.20 -3.20 8.98
N LEU A 281 25.01 -3.18 8.37
CA LEU A 281 24.70 -3.98 7.17
C LEU A 281 25.51 -3.52 5.95
N ASP A 282 25.66 -2.21 5.75
CA ASP A 282 26.47 -1.64 4.66
C ASP A 282 27.96 -2.03 4.75
N LYS A 283 28.45 -2.34 5.95
CA LYS A 283 29.78 -2.91 6.16
C LYS A 283 29.84 -4.42 5.87
N ILE A 284 28.84 -5.19 6.30
CA ILE A 284 28.86 -6.66 6.22
C ILE A 284 28.56 -7.17 4.80
N ILE A 285 27.72 -6.48 4.02
CA ILE A 285 27.36 -6.92 2.66
C ILE A 285 28.62 -7.09 1.77
N PRO A 286 29.57 -6.12 1.69
CA PRO A 286 30.83 -6.31 0.98
C PRO A 286 31.70 -7.48 1.49
N ASP A 287 31.76 -7.71 2.80
CA ASP A 287 32.52 -8.84 3.36
C ASP A 287 31.94 -10.18 2.87
N VAL A 288 30.61 -10.33 2.89
CA VAL A 288 29.89 -11.53 2.43
C VAL A 288 29.99 -11.71 0.91
N GLU A 289 30.05 -10.62 0.16
CA GLU A 289 30.26 -10.60 -1.30
C GLU A 289 31.67 -11.06 -1.68
N ALA A 290 32.70 -10.68 -0.91
CA ALA A 290 34.08 -11.13 -1.11
C ALA A 290 34.29 -12.63 -0.86
N TYR A 291 33.44 -13.28 -0.06
CA TYR A 291 33.42 -14.74 0.11
C TYR A 291 32.46 -15.47 -0.84
N HIS A 292 31.78 -14.76 -1.75
CA HIS A 292 30.81 -15.33 -2.70
C HIS A 292 29.69 -16.19 -2.07
N HIS A 293 29.26 -15.82 -0.85
CA HIS A 293 28.18 -16.50 -0.12
C HIS A 293 26.79 -16.01 -0.60
N THR A 294 26.46 -16.23 -1.88
CA THR A 294 25.21 -15.84 -2.58
C THR A 294 23.94 -15.91 -1.75
N ALA A 295 23.68 -17.01 -1.03
CA ALA A 295 22.49 -17.13 -0.18
C ALA A 295 22.43 -16.02 0.90
N TRP A 296 23.57 -15.74 1.55
CA TRP A 296 23.71 -14.70 2.56
C TRP A 296 23.76 -13.29 1.96
N ILE A 297 24.28 -13.12 0.74
CA ILE A 297 24.20 -11.85 -0.01
C ILE A 297 22.73 -11.46 -0.20
N TYR A 298 21.87 -12.41 -0.60
CA TYR A 298 20.42 -12.17 -0.69
C TYR A 298 19.82 -11.82 0.69
N ALA A 299 20.08 -12.62 1.73
CA ALA A 299 19.51 -12.41 3.06
C ALA A 299 19.86 -11.02 3.64
N PHE A 300 21.13 -10.62 3.63
CA PHE A 300 21.54 -9.31 4.16
C PHE A 300 21.02 -8.15 3.31
N ARG A 301 20.99 -8.25 1.98
CA ARG A 301 20.43 -7.20 1.12
C ARG A 301 18.92 -7.05 1.28
N PHE A 302 18.16 -8.14 1.41
CA PHE A 302 16.72 -8.07 1.71
C PHE A 302 16.43 -7.54 3.14
N LEU A 303 17.25 -7.88 4.14
CA LEU A 303 17.15 -7.28 5.47
C LEU A 303 17.39 -5.76 5.40
N ARG A 304 18.46 -5.32 4.72
CA ARG A 304 18.79 -3.90 4.55
C ARG A 304 17.65 -3.11 3.89
N VAL A 305 17.08 -3.63 2.81
CA VAL A 305 15.88 -3.06 2.17
C VAL A 305 14.71 -2.98 3.16
N THR A 306 14.49 -4.04 3.94
CA THR A 306 13.31 -4.08 4.80
C THR A 306 13.40 -3.14 6.00
N LEU A 307 14.57 -3.02 6.63
CA LEU A 307 14.76 -2.05 7.71
C LEU A 307 14.56 -0.61 7.20
N SER A 308 15.11 -0.28 6.03
CA SER A 308 14.87 1.02 5.36
C SER A 308 13.40 1.26 4.98
N LEU A 309 12.63 0.23 4.68
CA LEU A 309 11.18 0.35 4.47
C LEU A 309 10.40 0.72 5.74
N GLN A 310 10.93 0.49 6.94
CA GLN A 310 10.28 0.89 8.20
C GLN A 310 10.47 2.38 8.50
N THR A 311 11.66 2.94 8.25
CA THR A 311 12.00 4.36 8.50
C THR A 311 11.74 5.29 7.31
N PHE A 312 11.72 4.73 6.10
CA PHE A 312 11.32 5.32 4.81
C PHE A 312 11.49 6.84 4.68
N SER A 313 12.73 7.28 4.47
CA SER A 313 13.04 8.59 3.89
C SER A 313 13.26 8.47 2.37
N HIS A 314 13.32 9.61 1.66
CA HIS A 314 13.65 9.60 0.24
C HIS A 314 15.06 9.04 -0.06
N SER A 315 16.05 9.33 0.80
CA SER A 315 17.41 8.76 0.64
C SER A 315 17.42 7.24 0.88
N GLU A 316 16.68 6.76 1.88
CA GLU A 316 16.55 5.33 2.16
C GLU A 316 15.76 4.59 1.07
N ALA A 317 14.77 5.24 0.44
CA ALA A 317 14.06 4.67 -0.71
C ALA A 317 14.99 4.48 -1.93
N LEU A 318 15.87 5.44 -2.21
CA LEU A 318 16.90 5.29 -3.26
C LEU A 318 17.89 4.16 -2.93
N ALA A 319 18.33 4.04 -1.68
CA ALA A 319 19.16 2.92 -1.23
C ALA A 319 18.44 1.56 -1.37
N CYS A 320 17.13 1.48 -1.05
CA CYS A 320 16.34 0.28 -1.27
C CYS A 320 16.37 -0.15 -2.75
N LEU A 321 16.14 0.78 -3.68
CA LEU A 321 16.18 0.49 -5.12
C LEU A 321 17.57 0.03 -5.57
N GLN A 322 18.65 0.58 -5.02
CA GLN A 322 20.02 0.12 -5.31
C GLN A 322 20.27 -1.32 -4.84
N HIS A 323 19.88 -1.66 -3.60
CA HIS A 323 20.04 -3.04 -3.10
C HIS A 323 19.16 -4.04 -3.85
N LEU A 324 17.90 -3.67 -4.14
CA LEU A 324 16.97 -4.52 -4.91
C LEU A 324 17.42 -4.73 -6.35
N LYS A 325 17.95 -3.69 -7.01
CA LYS A 325 18.53 -3.83 -8.35
C LYS A 325 19.72 -4.79 -8.35
N ALA A 326 20.63 -4.67 -7.38
CA ALA A 326 21.75 -5.59 -7.23
C ALA A 326 21.29 -7.05 -6.99
N ILE A 327 20.23 -7.27 -6.20
CA ILE A 327 19.61 -8.61 -6.10
C ILE A 327 19.09 -9.08 -7.46
N CYS A 328 18.35 -8.23 -8.20
CA CYS A 328 17.81 -8.57 -9.53
C CYS A 328 18.88 -8.79 -10.61
N ASP A 329 20.05 -8.17 -10.49
CA ASP A 329 21.18 -8.39 -11.40
C ASP A 329 21.93 -9.68 -11.04
N LEU A 330 22.07 -10.01 -9.75
CA LEU A 330 22.70 -11.26 -9.25
C LEU A 330 21.85 -12.52 -9.49
N SER A 331 20.52 -12.42 -9.34
CA SER A 331 19.57 -13.54 -9.46
C SER A 331 19.11 -13.83 -10.90
N ARG A 332 19.57 -13.06 -11.89
CA ARG A 332 19.04 -13.10 -13.27
C ARG A 332 19.38 -14.42 -13.97
N GLY A 333 18.38 -15.29 -14.08
CA GLY A 333 18.48 -16.58 -14.78
C GLY A 333 18.91 -17.76 -13.90
N SER A 334 19.40 -17.51 -12.67
CA SER A 334 19.73 -18.56 -11.68
C SER A 334 18.62 -18.74 -10.63
N ASP A 335 18.13 -17.64 -10.07
CA ASP A 335 17.30 -17.62 -8.85
C ASP A 335 15.99 -16.86 -9.13
N ARG A 336 15.17 -17.37 -10.05
CA ARG A 336 13.92 -16.70 -10.53
C ARG A 336 12.98 -16.26 -9.41
N ALA A 337 12.78 -17.11 -8.40
CA ALA A 337 11.93 -16.76 -7.25
C ALA A 337 12.47 -15.54 -6.47
N ILE A 338 13.80 -15.43 -6.31
CA ILE A 338 14.48 -14.27 -5.70
C ILE A 338 14.37 -13.03 -6.60
N PHE A 339 14.54 -13.18 -7.91
CA PHE A 339 14.36 -12.10 -8.89
C PHE A 339 12.95 -11.49 -8.84
N VAL A 340 11.91 -12.32 -8.90
CA VAL A 340 10.51 -11.88 -8.82
C VAL A 340 10.18 -11.28 -7.46
N THR A 341 10.70 -11.85 -6.37
CA THR A 341 10.55 -11.30 -5.01
C THR A 341 11.17 -9.89 -4.89
N SER A 342 12.35 -9.68 -5.48
CA SER A 342 13.00 -8.36 -5.52
C SER A 342 12.26 -7.36 -6.41
N ALA A 343 11.82 -7.75 -7.61
CA ALA A 343 11.00 -6.91 -8.50
C ALA A 343 9.68 -6.50 -7.84
N THR A 344 9.03 -7.41 -7.11
CA THR A 344 7.83 -7.14 -6.30
C THR A 344 8.10 -6.13 -5.17
N MET A 345 9.31 -6.12 -4.59
CA MET A 345 9.72 -5.07 -3.65
C MET A 345 10.00 -3.72 -4.33
N GLN A 346 10.58 -3.70 -5.53
CA GLN A 346 10.83 -2.46 -6.26
C GLN A 346 9.51 -1.74 -6.55
N ALA A 347 8.49 -2.46 -7.02
CA ALA A 347 7.15 -1.92 -7.22
C ALA A 347 6.56 -1.30 -5.93
N MET A 348 6.74 -1.93 -4.75
CA MET A 348 6.33 -1.33 -3.47
C MET A 348 7.11 -0.05 -3.11
N VAL A 349 8.43 -0.01 -3.37
CA VAL A 349 9.23 1.21 -3.10
C VAL A 349 8.80 2.35 -4.03
N HIS A 350 8.59 2.06 -5.31
CA HIS A 350 8.12 3.03 -6.30
C HIS A 350 6.71 3.57 -6.00
N LEU A 351 5.75 2.71 -5.63
CA LEU A 351 4.40 3.15 -5.22
C LEU A 351 4.38 3.99 -3.92
N ARG A 352 5.40 3.86 -3.06
CA ARG A 352 5.57 4.72 -1.88
C ARG A 352 6.30 6.03 -2.16
N LEU A 353 6.89 6.20 -3.34
CA LEU A 353 7.53 7.44 -3.77
C LEU A 353 6.53 8.38 -4.45
N SER A 354 6.73 9.69 -4.30
CA SER A 354 5.90 10.72 -4.92
C SER A 354 6.68 11.43 -6.04
N GLY A 355 6.42 11.03 -7.28
CA GLY A 355 6.96 11.59 -8.51
C GLY A 355 6.16 11.10 -9.71
N SER A 356 6.27 11.78 -10.85
CA SER A 356 5.56 11.46 -12.10
C SER A 356 5.81 10.01 -12.53
N ASP A 357 7.08 9.67 -12.70
CA ASP A 357 7.55 8.44 -13.34
C ASP A 357 7.44 7.23 -12.39
N CYS A 358 7.10 7.46 -11.11
CA CYS A 358 7.12 6.43 -10.08
C CYS A 358 6.09 5.31 -10.35
N VAL A 359 4.93 5.63 -10.95
CA VAL A 359 3.96 4.58 -11.30
C VAL A 359 4.40 3.79 -12.54
N GLU A 360 5.04 4.44 -13.52
CA GLU A 360 5.61 3.75 -14.69
C GLU A 360 6.74 2.79 -14.26
N GLN A 361 7.63 3.23 -13.37
CA GLN A 361 8.67 2.37 -12.80
C GLN A 361 8.09 1.22 -11.97
N ALA A 362 7.01 1.45 -11.21
CA ALA A 362 6.29 0.36 -10.54
C ALA A 362 5.68 -0.64 -11.52
N GLN A 363 5.05 -0.16 -12.60
CA GLN A 363 4.50 -1.01 -13.67
C GLN A 363 5.60 -1.78 -14.42
N GLN A 364 6.77 -1.18 -14.66
CA GLN A 364 7.93 -1.84 -15.25
C GLN A 364 8.48 -2.96 -14.34
N ALA A 365 8.54 -2.72 -13.02
CA ALA A 365 8.92 -3.75 -12.05
C ALA A 365 7.89 -4.89 -11.98
N ILE A 366 6.59 -4.60 -12.02
CA ILE A 366 5.52 -5.61 -12.10
C ILE A 366 5.59 -6.41 -13.40
N ALA A 367 5.91 -5.77 -14.53
CA ALA A 367 6.09 -6.44 -15.81
C ALA A 367 7.31 -7.38 -15.80
N ALA A 368 8.43 -6.95 -15.21
CA ALA A 368 9.61 -7.81 -15.01
C ALA A 368 9.33 -8.97 -14.06
N ALA A 369 8.55 -8.76 -12.99
CA ALA A 369 8.10 -9.84 -12.12
C ALA A 369 7.22 -10.87 -12.86
N ARG A 370 6.41 -10.42 -13.82
CA ARG A 370 5.49 -11.26 -14.61
C ARG A 370 6.12 -11.92 -15.84
N SER A 371 7.32 -11.53 -16.30
CA SER A 371 7.99 -12.26 -17.40
C SER A 371 8.30 -13.71 -17.02
N GLU A 372 8.62 -13.94 -15.75
CA GLU A 372 8.92 -15.27 -15.21
C GLU A 372 7.68 -16.06 -14.76
N GLN A 373 6.45 -15.54 -14.92
CA GLN A 373 5.22 -16.10 -14.32
C GLN A 373 4.89 -17.57 -14.68
N LEU A 374 5.53 -18.12 -15.70
CA LEU A 374 5.40 -19.52 -16.12
C LEU A 374 6.35 -20.47 -15.37
N ASP A 375 7.24 -19.96 -14.53
CA ASP A 375 8.19 -20.77 -13.76
C ASP A 375 7.52 -21.50 -12.59
N PRO A 376 7.75 -22.82 -12.41
CA PRO A 376 7.08 -23.60 -11.37
C PRO A 376 7.42 -23.18 -9.94
N SER A 377 8.53 -22.47 -9.70
CA SER A 377 8.84 -21.93 -8.37
C SER A 377 7.84 -20.85 -7.92
N LEU A 378 7.25 -20.10 -8.87
CA LEU A 378 6.29 -19.04 -8.56
C LEU A 378 4.89 -19.60 -8.25
N GLN A 379 4.56 -20.80 -8.73
CA GLN A 379 3.37 -21.54 -8.30
C GLN A 379 3.43 -21.93 -6.80
N GLN A 380 4.60 -21.82 -6.17
CA GLN A 380 4.77 -22.01 -4.73
C GLN A 380 4.59 -20.73 -3.91
N LEU A 381 4.41 -19.56 -4.54
CA LEU A 381 4.46 -18.23 -3.91
C LEU A 381 3.16 -17.41 -4.09
N PRO A 382 1.97 -17.91 -3.68
CA PRO A 382 0.73 -17.15 -3.79
C PRO A 382 0.79 -15.79 -3.07
N GLN A 383 1.57 -15.66 -1.99
CA GLN A 383 1.88 -14.41 -1.31
C GLN A 383 2.39 -13.32 -2.27
N ILE A 384 3.28 -13.68 -3.19
CA ILE A 384 3.91 -12.77 -4.16
C ILE A 384 2.92 -12.43 -5.28
N THR A 385 2.21 -13.42 -5.81
CA THR A 385 1.21 -13.26 -6.88
C THR A 385 0.05 -12.36 -6.45
N SER A 386 -0.44 -12.50 -5.21
CA SER A 386 -1.43 -11.60 -4.61
C SER A 386 -0.86 -10.17 -4.47
N LEU A 387 0.35 -10.02 -3.94
CA LEU A 387 0.99 -8.70 -3.78
C LEU A 387 1.19 -7.97 -5.12
N LEU A 388 1.66 -8.66 -6.17
CA LEU A 388 1.77 -8.10 -7.53
C LEU A 388 0.42 -7.64 -8.07
N SER A 389 -0.66 -8.37 -7.77
CA SER A 389 -2.03 -8.01 -8.19
C SER A 389 -2.57 -6.81 -7.43
N PHE A 390 -2.26 -6.70 -6.13
CA PHE A 390 -2.60 -5.53 -5.30
C PHE A 390 -1.85 -4.27 -5.77
N GLN A 391 -0.57 -4.41 -6.12
CA GLN A 391 0.27 -3.32 -6.64
C GLN A 391 -0.20 -2.85 -8.02
N ASP A 392 -0.53 -3.78 -8.93
CA ASP A 392 -1.02 -3.47 -10.28
C ASP A 392 -2.36 -2.71 -10.24
N LEU A 393 -3.29 -3.11 -9.36
CA LEU A 393 -4.49 -2.31 -9.09
C LEU A 393 -4.14 -0.95 -8.47
N GLY A 394 -3.19 -0.90 -7.53
CA GLY A 394 -2.69 0.33 -6.91
C GLY A 394 -2.15 1.35 -7.92
N CYS A 395 -1.37 0.90 -8.91
CA CYS A 395 -0.87 1.74 -10.01
C CYS A 395 -2.02 2.42 -10.78
N VAL A 396 -3.05 1.64 -11.13
CA VAL A 396 -4.20 2.12 -11.93
C VAL A 396 -5.11 3.05 -11.12
N LEU A 397 -5.24 2.81 -9.81
CA LEU A 397 -5.91 3.73 -8.88
C LEU A 397 -5.16 5.06 -8.71
N GLN A 398 -3.83 5.03 -8.57
CA GLN A 398 -2.98 6.21 -8.35
C GLN A 398 -2.88 7.13 -9.58
N LEU A 399 -2.92 6.56 -10.79
CA LEU A 399 -3.00 7.34 -12.03
C LEU A 399 -4.41 7.90 -12.31
N HIS A 400 -5.43 7.43 -11.58
CA HIS A 400 -6.85 7.72 -11.83
C HIS A 400 -7.28 7.37 -13.27
N ASN A 401 -6.85 6.20 -13.73
CA ASN A 401 -7.12 5.67 -15.07
C ASN A 401 -8.62 5.40 -15.32
N GLU A 402 -8.96 5.13 -16.58
CA GLU A 402 -10.33 4.84 -17.03
C GLU A 402 -11.03 3.76 -16.17
N PRO A 403 -12.30 3.97 -15.74
CA PRO A 403 -12.99 3.09 -14.79
C PRO A 403 -13.08 1.62 -15.18
N ASP A 404 -13.05 1.31 -16.47
CA ASP A 404 -13.08 -0.07 -16.98
C ASP A 404 -11.74 -0.78 -16.80
N GLN A 405 -10.60 -0.06 -16.81
CA GLN A 405 -9.30 -0.63 -16.41
C GLN A 405 -9.27 -0.96 -14.91
N ILE A 406 -9.76 -0.04 -14.07
CA ILE A 406 -9.91 -0.25 -12.62
C ILE A 406 -10.78 -1.49 -12.35
N THR A 407 -11.91 -1.60 -13.05
CA THR A 407 -12.83 -2.74 -12.95
C THR A 407 -12.16 -4.06 -13.38
N ALA A 408 -11.45 -4.07 -14.50
CA ALA A 408 -10.75 -5.25 -14.99
C ALA A 408 -9.64 -5.74 -14.04
N LYS A 409 -8.84 -4.82 -13.49
CA LYS A 409 -7.76 -5.12 -12.54
C LYS A 409 -8.31 -5.60 -11.19
N MET A 410 -9.39 -5.01 -10.70
CA MET A 410 -10.10 -5.47 -9.50
C MET A 410 -10.64 -6.89 -9.68
N ASN A 411 -11.26 -7.21 -10.82
CA ASN A 411 -11.75 -8.55 -11.11
C ASN A 411 -10.60 -9.57 -11.18
N ALA A 412 -9.49 -9.23 -11.87
CA ALA A 412 -8.31 -10.11 -11.95
C ALA A 412 -7.68 -10.37 -10.57
N MET A 413 -7.58 -9.34 -9.73
CA MET A 413 -7.13 -9.47 -8.34
C MET A 413 -8.03 -10.43 -7.54
N ASN A 414 -9.35 -10.29 -7.64
CA ASN A 414 -10.28 -11.12 -6.88
C ASN A 414 -10.27 -12.57 -7.36
N ASN A 415 -10.18 -12.83 -8.68
CA ASN A 415 -10.00 -14.17 -9.22
C ASN A 415 -8.74 -14.84 -8.66
N ILE A 416 -7.58 -14.16 -8.68
CA ILE A 416 -6.32 -14.67 -8.14
C ILE A 416 -6.42 -14.95 -6.63
N MET A 417 -7.16 -14.13 -5.88
CA MET A 417 -7.42 -14.36 -4.45
C MET A 417 -8.36 -15.56 -4.22
N ASP A 418 -9.40 -15.77 -5.02
CA ASP A 418 -10.28 -16.93 -4.87
C ASP A 418 -9.63 -18.24 -5.37
N GLU A 419 -8.84 -18.21 -6.44
CA GLU A 419 -8.05 -19.34 -6.95
C GLU A 419 -6.98 -19.82 -5.93
N SER A 420 -6.35 -18.88 -5.22
CA SER A 420 -5.34 -19.20 -4.18
C SER A 420 -5.93 -19.53 -2.80
N ARG A 421 -7.27 -19.48 -2.64
CA ARG A 421 -7.96 -19.72 -1.36
C ARG A 421 -7.77 -21.11 -0.72
N PRO A 422 -7.79 -22.22 -1.47
CA PRO A 422 -7.62 -23.55 -0.91
C PRO A 422 -6.15 -23.99 -0.79
N ASP A 423 -5.18 -23.15 -1.22
CA ASP A 423 -3.78 -23.57 -1.32
C ASP A 423 -3.16 -23.84 0.07
N LEU A 424 -2.64 -25.05 0.23
CA LEU A 424 -1.98 -25.52 1.46
C LEU A 424 -0.66 -24.79 1.76
N LYS A 425 -0.14 -24.02 0.79
CA LYS A 425 1.07 -23.19 0.95
C LYS A 425 0.85 -21.91 1.78
N TRP A 426 -0.39 -21.60 2.16
CA TRP A 426 -0.69 -20.53 3.11
C TRP A 426 -0.47 -21.00 4.56
N THR A 427 0.64 -20.58 5.17
CA THR A 427 0.80 -20.66 6.62
C THR A 427 -0.17 -19.68 7.31
N SER A 428 -0.65 -20.02 8.50
CA SER A 428 -1.57 -19.16 9.29
C SER A 428 -0.85 -18.04 10.04
N ASP A 429 0.47 -18.10 10.09
CA ASP A 429 1.40 -17.14 10.70
C ASP A 429 2.01 -16.18 9.65
N GLY A 430 1.73 -16.39 8.35
CA GLY A 430 2.20 -15.53 7.27
C GLY A 430 3.65 -15.79 6.82
N SER A 431 4.37 -16.73 7.44
CA SER A 431 5.69 -17.18 6.98
C SER A 431 5.62 -17.92 5.64
N PHE A 432 6.63 -17.76 4.79
CA PHE A 432 6.76 -18.49 3.53
C PHE A 432 8.23 -18.51 3.07
N GLY A 433 8.64 -19.59 2.43
CA GLY A 433 9.98 -19.73 1.86
C GLY A 433 10.00 -19.34 0.39
N VAL A 434 10.93 -18.47 0.01
CA VAL A 434 11.27 -18.17 -1.40
C VAL A 434 12.41 -19.10 -1.82
N PRO A 435 12.19 -20.06 -2.76
CA PRO A 435 13.21 -21.02 -3.16
C PRO A 435 14.49 -20.36 -3.69
N LEU A 436 15.63 -20.94 -3.33
CA LEU A 436 16.94 -20.62 -3.87
C LEU A 436 17.28 -21.57 -5.03
N GLY A 437 18.07 -21.11 -5.99
CA GLY A 437 18.63 -21.95 -7.04
C GLY A 437 19.70 -22.91 -6.53
N ARG A 438 19.99 -23.95 -7.32
CA ARG A 438 20.94 -25.03 -6.94
C ARG A 438 22.36 -24.53 -6.64
N SER A 439 22.73 -23.37 -7.17
CA SER A 439 23.96 -22.64 -6.86
C SER A 439 24.12 -22.23 -5.39
N CYS A 440 23.04 -22.27 -4.60
CA CYS A 440 23.02 -21.86 -3.20
C CYS A 440 22.86 -23.03 -2.20
N GLU A 441 22.65 -24.27 -2.67
CA GLU A 441 22.28 -25.42 -1.81
C GLU A 441 23.36 -25.71 -0.74
N ASP A 442 24.64 -25.74 -1.11
CA ASP A 442 25.75 -25.96 -0.17
C ASP A 442 25.98 -24.82 0.84
N GLN A 443 25.33 -23.65 0.67
CA GLN A 443 25.55 -22.45 1.49
C GLN A 443 24.49 -22.21 2.58
N ALA A 444 23.33 -22.86 2.47
CA ALA A 444 22.20 -22.67 3.37
C ALA A 444 22.14 -23.81 4.40
N THR A 445 22.67 -23.61 5.62
CA THR A 445 22.72 -24.68 6.62
C THR A 445 21.40 -24.84 7.40
N GLN A 446 21.35 -25.87 8.27
CA GLN A 446 20.18 -26.20 9.07
C GLN A 446 19.99 -25.30 10.32
N ASP A 447 21.07 -24.70 10.84
CA ASP A 447 21.08 -24.02 12.15
C ASP A 447 21.03 -22.47 12.00
N THR A 448 20.18 -21.96 11.11
CA THR A 448 20.22 -20.53 10.67
C THR A 448 19.24 -19.60 11.39
N GLY A 449 18.74 -20.00 12.56
CA GLY A 449 17.77 -19.20 13.33
C GLY A 449 16.44 -18.93 12.60
N GLY A 450 16.09 -19.79 11.63
CA GLY A 450 14.89 -19.66 10.79
C GLY A 450 15.08 -18.85 9.50
N ILE A 451 16.25 -18.23 9.27
CA ILE A 451 16.51 -17.42 8.06
C ILE A 451 16.40 -18.28 6.79
N PHE A 452 16.89 -19.52 6.82
CA PHE A 452 16.75 -20.48 5.74
C PHE A 452 16.01 -21.73 6.22
N GLN A 453 15.11 -22.24 5.39
CA GLN A 453 14.43 -23.52 5.60
C GLN A 453 14.79 -24.51 4.49
N ARG A 454 14.90 -25.79 4.84
CA ARG A 454 15.03 -26.87 3.85
C ARG A 454 13.65 -27.29 3.35
N LEU A 455 13.49 -27.35 2.03
CA LEU A 455 12.28 -27.77 1.33
C LEU A 455 12.17 -29.30 1.27
N SER A 456 10.96 -29.82 1.02
CA SER A 456 10.68 -31.25 0.95
C SER A 456 11.27 -31.97 -0.27
N ASP A 457 11.65 -31.22 -1.30
CA ASP A 457 12.41 -31.71 -2.47
C ASP A 457 13.92 -31.81 -2.20
N GLY A 458 14.37 -31.37 -1.02
CA GLY A 458 15.77 -31.36 -0.58
C GLY A 458 16.49 -30.02 -0.75
N GLY A 459 15.91 -29.08 -1.52
CA GLY A 459 16.45 -27.74 -1.76
C GLY A 459 16.30 -26.80 -0.57
N HIS A 460 16.64 -25.52 -0.76
CA HIS A 460 16.64 -24.51 0.31
C HIS A 460 15.85 -23.26 -0.08
N ALA A 461 15.23 -22.61 0.90
CA ALA A 461 14.46 -21.38 0.72
C ALA A 461 14.87 -20.31 1.73
N LEU A 462 14.89 -19.05 1.29
CA LEU A 462 15.02 -17.87 2.14
C LEU A 462 13.65 -17.52 2.74
N MET A 463 13.57 -17.40 4.07
CA MET A 463 12.29 -17.24 4.76
C MET A 463 11.87 -15.77 4.87
N PHE A 464 10.64 -15.51 4.44
CA PHE A 464 9.96 -14.22 4.57
C PHE A 464 8.71 -14.38 5.43
N CYS A 465 8.28 -13.28 6.04
CA CYS A 465 6.96 -13.12 6.65
C CYS A 465 6.15 -12.11 5.83
N SER A 466 4.93 -12.50 5.45
CA SER A 466 3.89 -11.62 4.91
C SER A 466 2.77 -11.46 5.95
N LEU A 467 1.69 -10.79 5.55
CA LEU A 467 0.46 -10.87 6.33
C LEU A 467 -0.14 -12.29 6.17
N PRO A 468 -0.82 -12.85 7.18
CA PRO A 468 -1.52 -14.10 7.00
C PRO A 468 -2.64 -13.98 5.96
N ARG A 469 -3.08 -15.12 5.44
CA ARG A 469 -4.01 -15.20 4.31
C ARG A 469 -5.31 -14.40 4.54
N ASP A 470 -5.85 -14.45 5.75
CA ASP A 470 -7.19 -13.91 6.03
C ASP A 470 -7.15 -12.37 6.14
N GLU A 471 -6.06 -11.79 6.65
CA GLU A 471 -5.78 -10.35 6.56
C GLU A 471 -5.54 -9.88 5.12
N LEU A 472 -4.95 -10.72 4.25
CA LEU A 472 -4.79 -10.40 2.83
C LEU A 472 -6.14 -10.37 2.09
N TYR A 473 -7.12 -11.22 2.44
CA TYR A 473 -8.49 -11.04 1.95
C TYR A 473 -9.10 -9.73 2.44
N CYS A 474 -8.88 -9.34 3.68
CA CYS A 474 -9.38 -8.06 4.20
C CYS A 474 -8.78 -6.86 3.43
N ILE A 475 -7.54 -6.97 2.96
CA ILE A 475 -6.90 -6.00 2.06
C ILE A 475 -7.47 -6.08 0.63
N ALA A 476 -7.73 -7.27 0.09
CA ALA A 476 -8.38 -7.42 -1.22
C ALA A 476 -9.80 -6.81 -1.23
N PHE A 477 -10.55 -6.95 -0.14
CA PHE A 477 -11.85 -6.29 0.06
C PHE A 477 -11.71 -4.76 0.22
N LEU A 478 -10.71 -4.27 0.94
CA LEU A 478 -10.39 -2.84 1.04
C LEU A 478 -10.06 -2.22 -0.32
N LEU A 479 -9.22 -2.90 -1.12
CA LEU A 479 -8.86 -2.49 -2.47
C LEU A 479 -10.04 -2.59 -3.45
N SER A 480 -10.90 -3.61 -3.31
CA SER A 480 -12.15 -3.72 -4.09
C SER A 480 -13.16 -2.63 -3.73
N SER A 481 -13.24 -2.23 -2.46
CA SER A 481 -14.05 -1.09 -2.01
C SER A 481 -13.56 0.22 -2.64
N LEU A 482 -12.24 0.44 -2.66
CA LEU A 482 -11.60 1.58 -3.34
C LEU A 482 -11.85 1.58 -4.85
N ALA A 483 -11.65 0.43 -5.52
CA ALA A 483 -11.89 0.28 -6.95
C ALA A 483 -13.37 0.49 -7.33
N ALA A 484 -14.30 0.00 -6.51
CA ALA A 484 -15.73 0.23 -6.69
C ALA A 484 -16.12 1.71 -6.50
N PHE A 485 -15.46 2.43 -5.59
CA PHE A 485 -15.71 3.86 -5.35
C PHE A 485 -15.35 4.74 -6.57
N HIS A 486 -14.32 4.40 -7.34
CA HIS A 486 -13.96 5.15 -8.55
C HIS A 486 -15.03 5.13 -9.66
N ARG A 487 -15.99 4.20 -9.58
CA ARG A 487 -17.14 4.14 -10.50
C ARG A 487 -18.35 4.76 -9.81
N ASN A 488 -18.34 6.09 -9.66
CA ASN A 488 -19.44 6.90 -9.11
C ASN A 488 -20.80 6.43 -9.68
N ALA A 489 -21.82 6.34 -8.83
CA ALA A 489 -23.10 5.66 -9.09
C ALA A 489 -23.06 4.10 -9.12
N GLY A 490 -21.97 3.48 -8.65
CA GLY A 490 -21.71 2.03 -8.63
C GLY A 490 -22.60 1.15 -7.73
N GLY A 491 -23.86 1.51 -7.51
CA GLY A 491 -24.90 0.65 -6.95
C GLY A 491 -24.64 0.10 -5.54
N GLY A 492 -23.85 0.81 -4.73
CA GLY A 492 -23.48 0.39 -3.38
C GLY A 492 -22.46 -0.75 -3.29
N LYS A 493 -21.70 -1.04 -4.37
CA LYS A 493 -20.64 -2.06 -4.34
C LYS A 493 -19.54 -1.75 -3.31
N THR A 494 -19.23 -0.48 -3.07
CA THR A 494 -18.28 -0.02 -2.02
C THR A 494 -18.69 -0.50 -0.63
N ASP A 495 -19.95 -0.27 -0.22
CA ASP A 495 -20.50 -0.73 1.07
C ASP A 495 -20.44 -2.26 1.18
N LYS A 496 -20.80 -2.99 0.11
CA LYS A 496 -20.73 -4.45 0.07
C LYS A 496 -19.31 -4.98 0.27
N PHE A 497 -18.33 -4.52 -0.49
CA PHE A 497 -16.94 -4.97 -0.34
C PHE A 497 -16.38 -4.59 1.04
N ALA A 498 -16.64 -3.37 1.53
CA ALA A 498 -16.25 -2.98 2.88
C ALA A 498 -16.90 -3.85 3.96
N GLN A 499 -18.18 -4.21 3.80
CA GLN A 499 -18.91 -5.05 4.74
C GLN A 499 -18.40 -6.50 4.75
N GLU A 500 -18.08 -7.10 3.61
CA GLU A 500 -17.48 -8.45 3.59
C GLU A 500 -16.08 -8.45 4.24
N GLY A 501 -15.26 -7.41 4.03
CA GLY A 501 -14.01 -7.24 4.76
C GLY A 501 -14.20 -7.12 6.28
N LEU A 502 -15.23 -6.38 6.72
CA LEU A 502 -15.59 -6.24 8.13
C LEU A 502 -16.21 -7.52 8.74
N LYS A 503 -16.78 -8.43 7.93
CA LYS A 503 -17.14 -9.79 8.38
C LYS A 503 -15.89 -10.65 8.54
N GLY A 504 -15.00 -10.66 7.55
CA GLY A 504 -13.73 -11.39 7.61
C GLY A 504 -12.92 -11.08 8.87
N LEU A 505 -12.77 -9.80 9.22
CA LEU A 505 -12.10 -9.39 10.46
C LEU A 505 -12.82 -9.83 11.75
N LYS A 506 -14.13 -10.12 11.71
CA LYS A 506 -14.91 -10.61 12.85
C LYS A 506 -14.92 -12.13 12.94
N ASP A 507 -15.12 -12.83 11.83
CA ASP A 507 -15.26 -14.29 11.79
C ASP A 507 -13.94 -15.01 12.12
N VAL A 508 -12.82 -14.29 11.98
CA VAL A 508 -11.46 -14.70 12.40
C VAL A 508 -11.22 -14.53 13.92
N LEU A 509 -12.12 -13.88 14.67
CA LEU A 509 -11.97 -13.70 16.14
C LEU A 509 -12.33 -14.96 16.97
N PRO A 510 -13.41 -15.72 16.68
CA PRO A 510 -13.79 -16.90 17.50
C PRO A 510 -13.04 -18.18 17.12
N HIS A 511 -12.51 -18.28 15.90
CA HIS A 511 -11.85 -19.50 15.41
C HIS A 511 -10.38 -19.55 15.87
N GLU A 512 -10.21 -19.88 17.14
CA GLU A 512 -8.93 -20.11 17.82
C GLU A 512 -8.12 -21.28 17.21
N ARG A 513 -7.53 -21.09 16.03
CA ARG A 513 -6.24 -21.69 15.70
C ARG A 513 -5.14 -20.92 16.44
N ILE A 514 -5.16 -20.98 17.77
CA ILE A 514 -4.03 -20.50 18.57
C ILE A 514 -2.83 -21.36 18.21
N LYS A 515 -1.88 -20.75 17.51
CA LYS A 515 -0.51 -21.27 17.47
C LYS A 515 0.28 -20.60 18.58
N SER A 516 1.15 -21.40 19.20
CA SER A 516 2.30 -20.94 19.98
C SER A 516 3.02 -19.81 19.22
N THR A 517 2.99 -18.58 19.72
CA THR A 517 3.63 -17.40 19.12
C THR A 517 3.96 -16.36 20.19
N SER A 518 4.81 -15.38 19.88
CA SER A 518 5.20 -14.33 20.83
C SER A 518 4.03 -13.38 21.13
N LEU A 519 3.96 -12.85 22.35
CA LEU A 519 3.05 -11.75 22.69
C LEU A 519 3.28 -10.49 21.81
N PRO A 520 4.52 -10.11 21.44
CA PRO A 520 4.77 -9.15 20.37
C PRO A 520 4.10 -9.49 19.03
N ALA A 521 4.15 -10.74 18.55
CA ALA A 521 3.53 -11.18 17.30
C ALA A 521 2.01 -10.98 17.34
N ALA A 522 1.38 -11.55 18.36
CA ALA A 522 -0.07 -11.47 18.57
C ALA A 522 -0.54 -10.01 18.71
N SER A 523 0.22 -9.17 19.43
CA SER A 523 -0.05 -7.75 19.60
C SER A 523 0.10 -6.94 18.30
N ASN A 524 1.07 -7.31 17.44
CA ASN A 524 1.24 -6.72 16.11
C ASN A 524 0.09 -7.10 15.17
N LEU A 525 -0.35 -8.35 15.19
CA LEU A 525 -1.48 -8.84 14.39
C LEU A 525 -2.81 -8.22 14.83
N HIS A 526 -3.06 -8.11 16.14
CA HIS A 526 -4.21 -7.39 16.70
C HIS A 526 -4.22 -5.93 16.23
N ARG A 527 -3.10 -5.22 16.38
CA ARG A 527 -2.93 -3.82 15.94
C ARG A 527 -3.19 -3.65 14.43
N LEU A 528 -2.75 -4.60 13.61
CA LEU A 528 -3.04 -4.61 12.17
C LEU A 528 -4.55 -4.75 11.90
N ARG A 529 -5.22 -5.72 12.52
CA ARG A 529 -6.68 -5.92 12.38
C ARG A 529 -7.46 -4.67 12.79
N ALA A 530 -7.06 -4.03 13.89
CA ALA A 530 -7.64 -2.78 14.36
C ALA A 530 -7.48 -1.62 13.36
N HIS A 531 -6.33 -1.53 12.67
CA HIS A 531 -6.14 -0.57 11.57
C HIS A 531 -6.93 -0.94 10.29
N LEU A 532 -7.13 -2.23 9.99
CA LEU A 532 -7.93 -2.65 8.83
C LEU A 532 -9.43 -2.35 9.03
N ASP A 533 -10.00 -2.65 10.20
CA ASP A 533 -11.40 -2.31 10.55
C ASP A 533 -11.64 -0.79 10.42
N LEU A 534 -10.75 0.02 10.99
CA LEU A 534 -10.79 1.47 10.90
C LEU A 534 -10.80 1.98 9.45
N ASN A 535 -9.89 1.49 8.60
CA ASN A 535 -9.84 1.94 7.20
C ASN A 535 -11.06 1.48 6.40
N LEU A 536 -11.53 0.23 6.59
CA LEU A 536 -12.76 -0.28 5.96
C LEU A 536 -13.97 0.60 6.31
N ARG A 537 -14.12 1.01 7.57
CA ARG A 537 -15.18 1.95 8.00
C ARG A 537 -15.06 3.33 7.38
N VAL A 538 -13.85 3.89 7.30
CA VAL A 538 -13.65 5.21 6.67
C VAL A 538 -14.08 5.18 5.20
N TYR A 539 -13.69 4.16 4.42
CA TYR A 539 -14.14 4.03 3.03
C TYR A 539 -15.63 3.67 2.89
N ARG A 540 -16.21 2.96 3.87
CA ARG A 540 -17.66 2.74 3.96
C ARG A 540 -18.43 4.05 4.11
N ILE A 541 -17.95 4.98 4.95
CA ILE A 541 -18.53 6.32 5.11
C ILE A 541 -18.41 7.12 3.79
N PHE A 542 -17.27 7.07 3.09
CA PHE A 542 -17.14 7.64 1.74
C PHE A 542 -18.18 7.06 0.76
N GLY A 543 -18.41 5.74 0.79
CA GLY A 543 -19.44 5.07 -0.03
C GLY A 543 -20.86 5.53 0.29
N PHE A 544 -21.19 5.81 1.55
CA PHE A 544 -22.47 6.43 1.92
C PHE A 544 -22.58 7.89 1.45
N CYS A 545 -21.47 8.64 1.45
CA CYS A 545 -21.42 10.01 0.92
C CYS A 545 -21.62 10.08 -0.62
N ASP A 546 -21.02 9.18 -1.42
CA ASP A 546 -21.27 9.13 -2.88
C ASP A 546 -22.75 8.95 -3.20
N LEU A 547 -23.38 7.99 -2.52
CA LEU A 547 -24.82 7.69 -2.63
C LEU A 547 -25.73 8.74 -1.95
N SER A 548 -25.18 9.86 -1.47
CA SER A 548 -25.92 10.90 -0.73
C SER A 548 -26.71 10.39 0.49
N ASN A 549 -26.30 9.28 1.10
CA ASN A 549 -26.92 8.71 2.29
C ASN A 549 -26.32 9.32 3.57
N TRP A 550 -26.59 10.61 3.77
CA TRP A 550 -26.00 11.42 4.82
C TRP A 550 -26.31 10.92 6.24
N THR A 551 -27.48 10.29 6.43
CA THR A 551 -27.88 9.67 7.71
C THR A 551 -26.92 8.54 8.08
N LYS A 552 -26.74 7.53 7.21
CA LYS A 552 -25.80 6.41 7.47
C LYS A 552 -24.35 6.87 7.54
N ALA A 553 -23.96 7.83 6.71
CA ALA A 553 -22.62 8.42 6.75
C ALA A 553 -22.33 9.07 8.13
N LYS A 554 -23.30 9.79 8.70
CA LYS A 554 -23.20 10.36 10.04
C LYS A 554 -23.21 9.27 11.12
N GLU A 555 -24.13 8.31 11.05
CA GLU A 555 -24.26 7.23 12.04
C GLU A 555 -23.00 6.39 12.18
N GLU A 556 -22.39 5.94 11.08
CA GLU A 556 -21.13 5.17 11.10
C GLU A 556 -19.96 6.06 11.55
N LEU A 557 -19.92 7.36 11.18
CA LEU A 557 -18.87 8.27 11.64
C LEU A 557 -18.97 8.58 13.15
N ASP A 558 -20.18 8.78 13.68
CA ASP A 558 -20.42 9.00 15.12
C ASP A 558 -20.33 7.69 15.93
N HIS A 559 -20.54 6.52 15.32
CA HIS A 559 -20.13 5.23 15.87
C HIS A 559 -18.60 5.12 15.95
N LEU A 560 -17.91 5.37 14.84
CA LEU A 560 -16.45 5.29 14.76
C LEU A 560 -15.76 6.23 15.76
N ARG A 561 -16.24 7.46 15.92
CA ARG A 561 -15.76 8.39 16.95
C ARG A 561 -15.92 7.89 18.39
N ARG A 562 -16.94 7.06 18.67
CA ARG A 562 -17.13 6.44 19.99
C ARG A 562 -16.13 5.32 20.19
N THR A 563 -16.04 4.37 19.24
CA THR A 563 -15.05 3.27 19.27
C THR A 563 -13.61 3.77 19.37
N LEU A 564 -13.29 4.91 18.76
CA LEU A 564 -11.95 5.51 18.81
C LEU A 564 -11.59 6.15 20.16
N LYS A 565 -12.51 6.28 21.12
CA LYS A 565 -12.16 6.68 22.50
C LYS A 565 -11.40 5.58 23.23
N ASP A 566 -11.76 4.33 22.95
CA ASP A 566 -11.28 3.13 23.65
C ASP A 566 -10.17 2.42 22.84
N PHE A 567 -9.57 3.12 21.87
CA PHE A 567 -8.66 2.57 20.87
C PHE A 567 -7.19 2.74 21.28
N SER A 568 -6.59 1.66 21.79
CA SER A 568 -5.24 1.61 22.40
C SER A 568 -4.05 1.99 21.48
N TYR A 569 -4.30 2.18 20.18
CA TYR A 569 -3.29 2.38 19.14
C TYR A 569 -3.30 3.81 18.56
N GLN A 570 -2.15 4.28 18.10
CA GLN A 570 -2.06 5.61 17.50
C GLN A 570 -2.71 5.61 16.10
N ILE A 571 -3.73 6.43 15.91
CA ILE A 571 -4.42 6.59 14.61
C ILE A 571 -3.47 7.30 13.62
N PRO A 572 -3.21 6.74 12.42
CA PRO A 572 -2.37 7.40 11.41
C PRO A 572 -2.93 8.77 11.01
N GLN A 573 -2.07 9.79 10.89
CA GLN A 573 -2.50 11.17 10.64
C GLN A 573 -3.35 11.31 9.37
N HIS A 574 -3.03 10.56 8.31
CA HIS A 574 -3.83 10.56 7.08
C HIS A 574 -5.28 10.10 7.33
N THR A 575 -5.48 9.05 8.12
CA THR A 575 -6.81 8.56 8.51
C THR A 575 -7.57 9.59 9.35
N GLN A 576 -6.89 10.30 10.26
CA GLN A 576 -7.49 11.42 11.01
C GLN A 576 -7.98 12.54 10.07
N ASN A 577 -7.13 12.95 9.10
CA ASN A 577 -7.46 13.99 8.14
C ASN A 577 -8.62 13.56 7.20
N LEU A 578 -8.68 12.28 6.80
CA LEU A 578 -9.82 11.73 6.05
C LEU A 578 -11.13 11.81 6.85
N MET A 579 -11.12 11.42 8.13
CA MET A 579 -12.29 11.52 9.01
C MET A 579 -12.73 12.97 9.24
N LEU A 580 -11.77 13.91 9.32
CA LEU A 580 -12.06 15.34 9.45
C LEU A 580 -12.64 15.93 8.16
N TYR A 581 -12.13 15.55 6.99
CA TYR A 581 -12.71 15.95 5.71
C TYR A 581 -14.14 15.40 5.55
N LEU A 582 -14.38 14.13 5.88
CA LEU A 582 -15.72 13.52 5.92
C LEU A 582 -16.68 14.28 6.85
N GLN A 583 -16.21 14.73 8.01
CA GLN A 583 -17.00 15.56 8.92
C GLN A 583 -17.46 16.87 8.26
N GLY A 584 -16.55 17.58 7.58
CA GLY A 584 -16.88 18.81 6.86
C GLY A 584 -17.92 18.56 5.77
N SER A 585 -17.74 17.50 4.98
CA SER A 585 -18.67 17.09 3.92
C SER A 585 -20.07 16.76 4.45
N ILE A 586 -20.17 16.04 5.58
CA ILE A 586 -21.46 15.68 6.21
C ILE A 586 -22.15 16.90 6.83
N HIS A 587 -21.40 17.87 7.39
CA HIS A 587 -21.99 19.13 7.84
C HIS A 587 -22.52 19.96 6.66
N GLN A 588 -21.76 20.03 5.56
CA GLN A 588 -22.13 20.77 4.35
C GLN A 588 -23.41 20.20 3.73
N SER A 589 -23.50 18.89 3.54
CA SER A 589 -24.66 18.23 2.93
C SER A 589 -25.89 18.17 3.84
N ALA A 590 -25.72 18.31 5.16
CA ALA A 590 -26.82 18.54 6.10
C ALA A 590 -27.31 20.00 6.14
N GLY A 591 -26.66 20.92 5.41
CA GLY A 591 -26.97 22.36 5.38
C GLY A 591 -26.32 23.19 6.50
N ASN A 592 -25.49 22.59 7.35
CA ASN A 592 -24.80 23.23 8.48
C ASN A 592 -23.49 23.89 8.02
N LEU A 593 -23.61 24.89 7.14
CA LEU A 593 -22.49 25.48 6.40
C LEU A 593 -21.40 26.08 7.31
N ASP A 594 -21.77 26.67 8.45
CA ASP A 594 -20.83 27.31 9.38
C ASP A 594 -19.92 26.28 10.07
N LEU A 595 -20.47 25.11 10.40
CA LEU A 595 -19.71 23.97 10.93
C LEU A 595 -18.83 23.34 9.84
N ALA A 596 -19.31 23.30 8.60
CA ALA A 596 -18.51 22.84 7.46
C ALA A 596 -17.31 23.76 7.20
N LEU A 597 -17.51 25.08 7.13
CA LEU A 597 -16.44 26.08 7.01
C LEU A 597 -15.42 25.96 8.15
N LYS A 598 -15.89 25.85 9.40
CA LYS A 598 -15.00 25.68 10.57
C LYS A 598 -14.13 24.42 10.47
N VAL A 599 -14.63 23.34 9.87
CA VAL A 599 -13.88 22.11 9.65
C VAL A 599 -12.92 22.22 8.47
N PHE A 600 -13.37 22.72 7.31
CA PHE A 600 -12.52 22.86 6.12
C PHE A 600 -11.40 23.89 6.30
N ARG A 601 -11.60 24.96 7.08
CA ARG A 601 -10.57 25.95 7.44
C ARG A 601 -9.64 25.49 8.58
N SER A 602 -9.75 24.26 9.07
CA SER A 602 -8.87 23.75 10.13
C SER A 602 -7.43 23.58 9.65
N SER A 603 -6.44 23.74 10.55
CA SER A 603 -5.01 23.64 10.21
C SER A 603 -4.61 22.29 9.60
N ALA A 604 -5.31 21.19 9.96
CA ALA A 604 -5.09 19.87 9.39
C ALA A 604 -5.58 19.71 7.93
N LEU A 605 -6.38 20.66 7.43
CA LEU A 605 -6.88 20.72 6.05
C LEU A 605 -6.47 22.02 5.33
N ALA A 606 -5.54 22.80 5.89
CA ALA A 606 -5.10 24.06 5.30
C ALA A 606 -4.22 23.86 4.05
N LEU A 607 -4.31 24.80 3.10
CA LEU A 607 -3.42 24.85 1.94
C LEU A 607 -1.99 25.23 2.38
N SER A 608 -1.06 24.27 2.28
CA SER A 608 0.37 24.53 2.39
C SER A 608 0.83 25.48 1.27
N PRO A 609 1.75 26.44 1.54
CA PRO A 609 2.50 27.09 0.46
C PRO A 609 3.24 26.04 -0.37
N SER A 610 3.42 26.33 -1.65
CA SER A 610 3.78 25.34 -2.67
C SER A 610 5.26 24.95 -2.67
N SER A 611 5.51 23.72 -3.11
CA SER A 611 6.77 23.28 -3.69
C SER A 611 6.44 22.69 -5.06
N ASN A 612 7.37 22.78 -6.03
CA ASN A 612 7.13 22.36 -7.42
C ASN A 612 7.18 20.82 -7.57
N ARG A 613 6.29 20.10 -6.88
CA ARG A 613 6.18 18.64 -6.84
C ARG A 613 4.71 18.22 -6.80
N VAL A 614 4.43 16.99 -7.22
CA VAL A 614 3.09 16.38 -7.14
C VAL A 614 2.55 16.50 -5.70
N PRO A 615 1.35 17.07 -5.49
CA PRO A 615 0.83 17.29 -4.14
C PRO A 615 0.72 15.99 -3.34
N ALA A 616 1.28 15.99 -2.14
CA ALA A 616 1.22 14.87 -1.22
C ALA A 616 -0.23 14.60 -0.76
N PRO A 617 -0.61 13.39 -0.31
CA PRO A 617 -2.00 13.06 0.02
C PRO A 617 -2.68 13.98 1.04
N HIS A 618 -1.93 14.62 1.94
CA HIS A 618 -2.47 15.63 2.85
C HIS A 618 -2.76 16.98 2.17
N GLN A 619 -1.95 17.39 1.19
CA GLN A 619 -2.17 18.59 0.37
C GLN A 619 -3.38 18.39 -0.56
N GLN A 620 -3.61 17.17 -1.07
CA GLN A 620 -4.80 16.84 -1.86
C GLN A 620 -6.10 17.02 -1.04
N LEU A 621 -6.13 16.61 0.23
CA LEU A 621 -7.26 16.87 1.13
C LEU A 621 -7.46 18.37 1.40
N GLY A 622 -6.37 19.16 1.48
CA GLY A 622 -6.45 20.62 1.59
C GLY A 622 -6.99 21.30 0.33
N ILE A 623 -6.65 20.81 -0.87
CA ILE A 623 -7.22 21.26 -2.14
C ILE A 623 -8.74 21.02 -2.16
N LEU A 624 -9.20 19.83 -1.75
CA LEU A 624 -10.63 19.51 -1.67
C LEU A 624 -11.36 20.35 -0.61
N ALA A 625 -10.77 20.55 0.56
CA ALA A 625 -11.34 21.40 1.61
C ALA A 625 -11.46 22.88 1.17
N ALA A 626 -10.46 23.39 0.44
CA ALA A 626 -10.50 24.74 -0.12
C ALA A 626 -11.54 24.86 -1.25
N LEU A 627 -11.67 23.89 -2.15
CA LEU A 627 -12.73 23.86 -3.16
C LEU A 627 -14.13 23.86 -2.51
N ASN A 628 -14.36 23.02 -1.49
CA ASN A 628 -15.62 23.02 -0.74
C ASN A 628 -15.87 24.36 -0.04
N THR A 629 -14.82 25.03 0.45
CA THR A 629 -14.90 26.37 1.03
C THR A 629 -15.35 27.40 -0.01
N VAL A 630 -14.77 27.41 -1.22
CA VAL A 630 -15.22 28.28 -2.34
C VAL A 630 -16.70 28.05 -2.67
N PHE A 631 -17.15 26.79 -2.78
CA PHE A 631 -18.56 26.47 -3.03
C PHE A 631 -19.51 26.93 -1.92
N ILE A 632 -19.06 27.02 -0.66
CA ILE A 632 -19.86 27.55 0.44
C ILE A 632 -19.88 29.09 0.44
N LEU A 633 -18.73 29.75 0.23
CA LEU A 633 -18.61 31.21 0.25
C LEU A 633 -19.35 31.91 -0.89
N ARG A 634 -19.59 31.19 -2.00
CA ARG A 634 -20.45 31.63 -3.12
C ARG A 634 -21.96 31.59 -2.81
N ASN A 635 -22.37 31.31 -1.57
CA ASN A 635 -23.75 31.46 -1.13
C ASN A 635 -24.13 32.96 -1.03
N PRO A 636 -25.17 33.44 -1.73
CA PRO A 636 -25.54 34.87 -1.72
C PRO A 636 -25.84 35.45 -0.33
N VAL A 637 -26.27 34.63 0.63
CA VAL A 637 -26.56 35.06 2.00
C VAL A 637 -25.29 35.40 2.80
N LEU A 638 -24.11 34.94 2.34
CA LEU A 638 -22.82 35.14 3.03
C LEU A 638 -21.99 36.32 2.51
N ASN A 639 -22.34 36.90 1.35
CA ASN A 639 -21.66 38.06 0.74
C ASN A 639 -20.12 37.97 0.65
N SER A 640 -19.53 36.77 0.70
CA SER A 640 -18.08 36.53 0.84
C SER A 640 -17.37 36.33 -0.52
N TYR A 641 -17.87 37.01 -1.56
CA TYR A 641 -17.42 36.87 -2.94
C TYR A 641 -15.89 37.08 -3.12
N PRO A 642 -15.23 38.10 -2.52
CA PRO A 642 -13.80 38.32 -2.71
C PRO A 642 -12.90 37.21 -2.13
N GLU A 643 -13.27 36.65 -0.96
CA GLU A 643 -12.50 35.57 -0.33
C GLU A 643 -12.53 34.29 -1.17
N ALA A 644 -13.67 34.00 -1.79
CA ALA A 644 -13.82 32.86 -2.71
C ALA A 644 -12.85 32.96 -3.91
N SER A 645 -12.60 34.18 -4.43
CA SER A 645 -11.67 34.41 -5.53
C SER A 645 -10.19 34.41 -5.10
N GLU A 646 -9.86 34.90 -3.90
CA GLU A 646 -8.51 34.74 -3.33
C GLU A 646 -8.13 33.25 -3.19
N ILE A 647 -9.05 32.44 -2.64
CA ILE A 647 -8.83 30.99 -2.48
C ILE A 647 -8.69 30.32 -3.85
N LEU A 648 -9.50 30.68 -4.85
CA LEU A 648 -9.38 30.13 -6.21
C LEU A 648 -8.02 30.47 -6.84
N ASN A 649 -7.57 31.72 -6.75
CA ASN A 649 -6.27 32.16 -7.28
C ASN A 649 -5.10 31.39 -6.64
N ARG A 650 -5.21 31.06 -5.33
CA ARG A 650 -4.25 30.22 -4.61
C ARG A 650 -4.32 28.74 -5.00
N LEU A 651 -5.47 28.26 -5.49
CA LEU A 651 -5.65 26.90 -5.98
C LEU A 651 -5.16 26.71 -7.42
N GLN A 652 -5.19 27.75 -8.26
CA GLN A 652 -4.78 27.70 -9.67
C GLN A 652 -3.45 26.94 -9.93
N PRO A 653 -2.30 27.29 -9.31
CA PRO A 653 -1.03 26.61 -9.57
C PRO A 653 -0.98 25.17 -9.02
N LEU A 654 -1.90 24.78 -8.13
CA LEU A 654 -2.01 23.43 -7.59
C LEU A 654 -2.95 22.54 -8.43
N CYS A 655 -3.91 23.14 -9.12
CA CYS A 655 -5.00 22.44 -9.81
C CYS A 655 -4.80 22.34 -11.33
N ASN A 656 -4.27 23.38 -11.99
CA ASN A 656 -4.19 23.45 -13.46
C ASN A 656 -3.49 22.24 -14.09
N ASP A 657 -2.35 21.82 -13.52
CA ASP A 657 -1.56 20.69 -14.05
C ASP A 657 -1.75 19.38 -13.26
N HIS A 658 -2.60 19.38 -12.23
CA HIS A 658 -2.79 18.26 -11.30
C HIS A 658 -3.09 16.91 -12.00
N PRO A 659 -2.45 15.78 -11.63
CA PRO A 659 -2.64 14.51 -12.34
C PRO A 659 -4.08 13.94 -12.22
N CYS A 660 -4.73 14.13 -11.07
CA CYS A 660 -6.11 13.71 -10.84
C CYS A 660 -7.11 14.52 -11.70
N LYS A 661 -7.58 13.95 -12.83
CA LYS A 661 -8.60 14.55 -13.71
C LYS A 661 -9.86 15.04 -12.94
N PRO A 662 -10.42 14.31 -11.94
CA PRO A 662 -11.55 14.82 -11.14
C PRO A 662 -11.27 16.11 -10.38
N ILE A 663 -10.04 16.33 -9.87
CA ILE A 663 -9.67 17.57 -9.18
C ILE A 663 -9.58 18.73 -10.18
N LYS A 664 -9.00 18.51 -11.38
CA LYS A 664 -9.06 19.47 -12.49
C LYS A 664 -10.51 19.83 -12.88
N ALA A 665 -11.41 18.85 -12.93
CA ALA A 665 -12.82 19.07 -13.25
C ALA A 665 -13.55 19.88 -12.16
N ALA A 666 -13.32 19.57 -10.87
CA ALA A 666 -13.90 20.31 -9.76
C ALA A 666 -13.38 21.75 -9.67
N TYR A 667 -12.08 21.97 -9.91
CA TYR A 667 -11.48 23.31 -9.97
C TYR A 667 -12.03 24.14 -11.14
N THR A 668 -12.14 23.57 -12.35
CA THR A 668 -12.70 24.29 -13.51
C THR A 668 -14.19 24.59 -13.37
N LEU A 669 -14.95 23.77 -12.64
CA LEU A 669 -16.32 24.09 -12.22
C LEU A 669 -16.35 25.25 -11.19
N ALA A 670 -15.49 25.22 -10.17
CA ALA A 670 -15.39 26.32 -9.20
C ALA A 670 -14.98 27.64 -9.85
N GLN A 671 -14.05 27.60 -10.83
CA GLN A 671 -13.66 28.75 -11.64
C GLN A 671 -14.84 29.32 -12.43
N ALA A 672 -15.62 28.47 -13.11
CA ALA A 672 -16.80 28.94 -13.85
C ALA A 672 -17.82 29.65 -12.94
N LEU A 673 -18.05 29.13 -11.73
CA LEU A 673 -18.95 29.71 -10.72
C LEU A 673 -18.44 31.06 -10.17
N VAL A 674 -17.12 31.16 -9.99
CA VAL A 674 -16.44 32.40 -9.58
C VAL A 674 -16.57 33.47 -10.67
N THR A 675 -16.13 33.16 -11.90
CA THR A 675 -16.14 34.11 -13.02
C THR A 675 -17.54 34.61 -13.35
N SER A 676 -18.55 33.72 -13.43
CA SER A 676 -19.90 34.15 -13.80
C SER A 676 -20.51 35.17 -12.85
N THR A 677 -20.17 35.11 -11.56
CA THR A 677 -20.73 36.00 -10.53
C THR A 677 -19.86 37.24 -10.28
N ASP A 678 -18.53 37.15 -10.40
CA ASP A 678 -17.65 38.33 -10.27
C ASP A 678 -17.83 39.30 -11.44
N ASP A 679 -17.99 38.81 -12.68
CA ASP A 679 -18.20 39.64 -13.88
C ASP A 679 -19.59 40.32 -13.88
N GLU A 680 -20.61 39.63 -13.36
CA GLU A 680 -21.97 40.18 -13.17
C GLU A 680 -21.94 41.36 -12.20
N VAL A 681 -21.24 41.22 -11.06
CA VAL A 681 -21.07 42.30 -10.06
C VAL A 681 -20.20 43.46 -10.58
N GLN A 682 -19.16 43.19 -11.37
CA GLN A 682 -18.20 44.23 -11.81
C GLN A 682 -18.59 44.94 -13.11
N SER A 683 -19.33 44.28 -14.01
CA SER A 683 -19.61 44.82 -15.36
C SER A 683 -21.09 44.77 -15.77
N GLY A 684 -21.97 44.21 -14.94
CA GLY A 684 -23.39 44.03 -15.25
C GLY A 684 -23.68 42.97 -16.33
N LYS A 685 -22.67 42.22 -16.78
CA LYS A 685 -22.81 41.09 -17.72
C LYS A 685 -21.79 39.99 -17.38
N PRO A 686 -22.18 38.72 -17.22
CA PRO A 686 -21.22 37.63 -17.01
C PRO A 686 -20.32 37.43 -18.24
N SER A 687 -19.04 37.07 -18.07
CA SER A 687 -18.21 36.63 -19.20
C SER A 687 -18.64 35.23 -19.66
N MET A 688 -19.65 35.22 -20.52
CA MET A 688 -20.26 34.02 -21.09
C MET A 688 -19.23 33.15 -21.82
N LEU A 689 -18.20 33.75 -22.43
CA LEU A 689 -17.16 33.02 -23.17
C LEU A 689 -16.23 32.25 -22.23
N THR A 690 -15.69 32.91 -21.20
CA THR A 690 -14.82 32.26 -20.20
C THR A 690 -15.59 31.19 -19.43
N THR A 691 -16.80 31.53 -18.97
CA THR A 691 -17.70 30.62 -18.24
C THR A 691 -18.01 29.36 -19.06
N LYS A 692 -18.43 29.52 -20.33
CA LYS A 692 -18.69 28.40 -21.25
C LYS A 692 -17.46 27.53 -21.50
N THR A 693 -16.27 28.14 -21.59
CA THR A 693 -15.00 27.42 -21.82
C THR A 693 -14.60 26.58 -20.60
N SER A 694 -14.69 27.13 -19.38
CA SER A 694 -14.42 26.39 -18.14
C SER A 694 -15.43 25.25 -17.93
N LEU A 695 -16.73 25.47 -18.21
CA LEU A 695 -17.75 24.42 -18.10
C LEU A 695 -17.59 23.31 -19.15
N SER A 696 -17.24 23.65 -20.40
CA SER A 696 -16.92 22.67 -21.44
C SER A 696 -15.73 21.79 -21.03
N THR A 697 -14.66 22.40 -20.51
CA THR A 697 -13.48 21.70 -19.98
C THR A 697 -13.83 20.78 -18.82
N SER A 698 -14.59 21.27 -17.83
CA SER A 698 -15.04 20.48 -16.68
C SER A 698 -15.90 19.29 -17.12
N LEU A 699 -16.84 19.50 -18.06
CA LEU A 699 -17.69 18.43 -18.61
C LEU A 699 -16.88 17.37 -19.37
N GLY A 700 -15.88 17.77 -20.15
CA GLY A 700 -14.99 16.84 -20.87
C GLY A 700 -14.17 15.97 -19.91
N LEU A 701 -13.61 16.57 -18.86
CA LEU A 701 -12.89 15.85 -17.81
C LEU A 701 -13.80 14.91 -17.00
N ALA A 702 -15.02 15.35 -16.68
CA ALA A 702 -16.01 14.54 -15.97
C ALA A 702 -16.52 13.36 -16.83
N LYS A 703 -16.76 13.57 -18.13
CA LYS A 703 -17.08 12.50 -19.09
C LYS A 703 -15.94 11.48 -19.20
N SER A 704 -14.69 11.93 -19.35
CA SER A 704 -13.48 11.07 -19.41
C SER A 704 -13.07 10.44 -18.06
N THR A 705 -13.92 10.54 -17.04
CA THR A 705 -13.79 9.82 -15.76
C THR A 705 -15.10 9.16 -15.33
N GLN A 706 -16.14 9.17 -16.18
CA GLN A 706 -17.51 8.73 -15.88
C GLN A 706 -18.10 9.34 -14.59
N ASN A 707 -17.62 10.52 -14.17
CA ASN A 707 -17.98 11.12 -12.88
C ASN A 707 -19.39 11.73 -12.91
N ALA A 708 -20.39 10.93 -12.55
CA ALA A 708 -21.80 11.31 -12.52
C ALA A 708 -22.08 12.57 -11.69
N GLN A 709 -21.35 12.78 -10.59
CA GLN A 709 -21.54 13.95 -9.72
C GLN A 709 -21.19 15.25 -10.46
N ILE A 710 -19.95 15.34 -10.97
CA ILE A 710 -19.48 16.56 -11.64
C ILE A 710 -20.25 16.78 -12.96
N MET A 711 -20.62 15.71 -13.68
CA MET A 711 -21.48 15.86 -14.86
C MET A 711 -22.86 16.46 -14.52
N ALA A 712 -23.50 16.03 -13.43
CA ALA A 712 -24.78 16.60 -12.98
C ALA A 712 -24.62 18.08 -12.58
N LEU A 713 -23.60 18.41 -11.79
CA LEU A 713 -23.31 19.80 -11.39
C LEU A 713 -23.10 20.72 -12.60
N VAL A 714 -22.25 20.31 -13.55
CA VAL A 714 -21.92 21.11 -14.73
C VAL A 714 -23.12 21.25 -15.67
N LEU A 715 -23.92 20.20 -15.87
CA LEU A 715 -25.10 20.27 -16.73
C LEU A 715 -26.23 21.10 -16.11
N SER A 716 -26.48 21.00 -14.80
CA SER A 716 -27.41 21.89 -14.09
C SER A 716 -26.95 23.34 -14.20
N PHE A 717 -25.67 23.63 -13.99
CA PHE A 717 -25.16 25.00 -14.03
C PHE A 717 -25.13 25.59 -15.45
N LEU A 718 -24.84 24.78 -16.48
CA LEU A 718 -25.02 25.15 -17.88
C LEU A 718 -26.48 25.51 -18.21
N ALA A 719 -27.44 24.70 -17.75
CA ALA A 719 -28.86 24.99 -17.94
C ALA A 719 -29.26 26.32 -17.25
N GLN A 720 -28.75 26.57 -16.05
CA GLN A 720 -29.07 27.77 -15.27
C GLN A 720 -28.57 29.06 -15.93
N ILE A 721 -27.33 29.08 -16.43
CA ILE A 721 -26.74 30.28 -17.05
C ILE A 721 -27.23 30.51 -18.49
N PHE A 722 -27.36 29.46 -19.29
CA PHE A 722 -27.55 29.61 -20.75
C PHE A 722 -28.97 29.39 -21.24
N PHE A 723 -29.88 28.82 -20.43
CA PHE A 723 -31.22 28.41 -20.88
C PHE A 723 -32.39 28.81 -19.96
N THR A 724 -32.15 29.38 -18.78
CA THR A 724 -33.21 29.95 -17.92
C THR A 724 -33.98 31.05 -18.67
N GLY A 725 -35.31 31.00 -18.64
CA GLY A 725 -36.17 31.97 -19.32
C GLY A 725 -36.29 31.81 -20.85
N ILE A 726 -35.61 30.83 -21.46
CA ILE A 726 -35.61 30.63 -22.92
C ILE A 726 -36.57 29.50 -23.31
N SER A 727 -37.61 29.85 -24.08
CA SER A 727 -38.51 28.88 -24.72
C SER A 727 -37.87 28.26 -25.97
N GLY A 728 -37.34 27.04 -25.87
CA GLY A 728 -36.84 26.30 -27.04
C GLY A 728 -36.40 24.87 -26.74
N GLU A 729 -36.34 24.04 -27.78
CA GLU A 729 -35.98 22.62 -27.69
C GLU A 729 -34.62 22.38 -27.01
N GLN A 730 -33.66 23.29 -27.21
CA GLN A 730 -32.32 23.17 -26.63
C GLN A 730 -32.30 23.41 -25.10
N ALA A 731 -33.19 24.26 -24.59
CA ALA A 731 -33.39 24.42 -23.16
C ALA A 731 -33.98 23.13 -22.55
N GLU A 732 -34.97 22.54 -23.22
CA GLU A 732 -35.59 21.28 -22.80
C GLU A 732 -34.58 20.12 -22.80
N LYS A 733 -33.79 19.96 -23.88
CA LYS A 733 -32.68 18.99 -23.96
C LYS A 733 -31.68 19.18 -22.83
N SER A 734 -31.29 20.42 -22.53
CA SER A 734 -30.32 20.74 -21.47
C SER A 734 -30.87 20.38 -20.08
N ALA A 735 -32.10 20.79 -19.75
CA ALA A 735 -32.75 20.46 -18.49
C ALA A 735 -32.99 18.94 -18.31
N ARG A 736 -33.44 18.24 -19.37
CA ARG A 736 -33.58 16.77 -19.34
C ARG A 736 -32.23 16.05 -19.18
N ALA A 737 -31.14 16.57 -19.72
CA ALA A 737 -29.79 16.01 -19.53
C ALA A 737 -29.25 16.23 -18.10
N ALA A 738 -29.50 17.39 -17.50
CA ALA A 738 -29.22 17.66 -16.09
C ALA A 738 -30.01 16.68 -15.19
N ARG A 739 -31.32 16.50 -15.45
CA ARG A 739 -32.17 15.53 -14.75
C ARG A 739 -31.60 14.10 -14.85
N ALA A 740 -31.29 13.65 -16.06
CA ALA A 740 -30.81 12.29 -16.29
C ALA A 740 -29.49 12.00 -15.56
N THR A 741 -28.57 12.97 -15.50
CA THR A 741 -27.30 12.82 -14.77
C THR A 741 -27.46 12.92 -13.26
N ALA A 742 -28.36 13.76 -12.75
CA ALA A 742 -28.73 13.79 -11.33
C ALA A 742 -29.38 12.48 -10.86
N HIS A 743 -30.28 11.89 -11.66
CA HIS A 743 -30.84 10.56 -11.41
C HIS A 743 -29.78 9.45 -11.46
N ASN A 744 -28.80 9.54 -12.36
CA ASN A 744 -27.69 8.59 -12.42
C ASN A 744 -26.83 8.64 -11.15
N TRP A 745 -26.49 9.84 -10.65
CA TRP A 745 -25.83 10.04 -9.36
C TRP A 745 -26.70 9.55 -8.18
N ARG A 746 -28.04 9.67 -8.29
CA ARG A 746 -29.04 9.33 -7.25
C ARG A 746 -29.04 10.31 -6.06
N SER A 747 -28.44 11.49 -6.20
CA SER A 747 -28.49 12.51 -5.15
C SER A 747 -29.87 13.17 -5.10
N GLY A 748 -30.62 12.93 -4.03
CA GLY A 748 -31.98 13.48 -3.88
C GLY A 748 -32.04 15.00 -4.02
N LEU A 749 -31.02 15.72 -3.51
CA LEU A 749 -30.92 17.18 -3.65
C LEU A 749 -30.83 17.60 -5.12
N TRP A 750 -29.94 16.99 -5.89
CA TRP A 750 -29.72 17.37 -7.29
C TRP A 750 -30.82 16.88 -8.23
N ILE A 751 -31.55 15.82 -7.85
CA ILE A 751 -32.83 15.45 -8.49
C ILE A 751 -33.85 16.58 -8.27
N VAL A 752 -34.08 17.04 -7.03
CA VAL A 752 -35.02 18.16 -6.76
C VAL A 752 -34.63 19.44 -7.52
N VAL A 753 -33.34 19.78 -7.57
CA VAL A 753 -32.85 20.94 -8.34
C VAL A 753 -33.13 20.76 -9.83
N ALA A 754 -32.74 19.63 -10.43
CA ALA A 754 -32.93 19.41 -11.86
C ALA A 754 -34.41 19.23 -12.27
N ASP A 755 -35.23 18.67 -11.38
CA ASP A 755 -36.70 18.60 -11.55
C ASP A 755 -37.31 20.00 -11.56
N GLY A 756 -36.94 20.86 -10.60
CA GLY A 756 -37.42 22.25 -10.55
C GLY A 756 -37.01 23.07 -11.78
N MET A 757 -35.79 22.87 -12.28
CA MET A 757 -35.34 23.50 -13.53
C MET A 757 -36.13 23.01 -14.75
N LEU A 758 -36.35 21.69 -14.88
CA LEU A 758 -37.15 21.12 -15.96
C LEU A 758 -38.62 21.54 -15.85
N GLU A 759 -39.17 21.68 -14.64
CA GLU A 759 -40.53 22.20 -14.41
C GLU A 759 -40.69 23.62 -14.98
N GLN A 760 -39.72 24.52 -14.72
CA GLN A 760 -39.71 25.87 -15.27
C GLN A 760 -39.66 25.85 -16.80
N THR A 761 -38.75 25.06 -17.40
CA THR A 761 -38.65 24.94 -18.86
C THR A 761 -39.92 24.38 -19.49
N LEU A 762 -40.55 23.35 -18.90
CA LEU A 762 -41.82 22.79 -19.40
C LEU A 762 -42.98 23.78 -19.27
N GLY A 763 -42.98 24.63 -18.24
CA GLY A 763 -43.93 25.74 -18.10
C GLY A 763 -43.82 26.77 -19.23
N LEU A 764 -42.60 27.19 -19.57
CA LEU A 764 -42.33 28.10 -20.70
C LEU A 764 -42.68 27.49 -22.07
N LEU A 765 -42.77 26.16 -22.15
CA LEU A 765 -43.14 25.41 -23.36
C LEU A 765 -44.63 24.97 -23.38
N GLY A 766 -45.43 25.36 -22.37
CA GLY A 766 -46.85 24.99 -22.27
C GLY A 766 -47.14 23.51 -22.01
N LYS A 767 -46.13 22.69 -21.68
CA LYS A 767 -46.23 21.23 -21.50
C LYS A 767 -46.75 20.88 -20.09
N GLU A 768 -47.96 21.33 -19.77
CA GLU A 768 -48.50 21.30 -18.41
C GLU A 768 -48.62 19.88 -17.81
N ASP A 769 -48.95 18.87 -18.60
CA ASP A 769 -49.10 17.50 -18.11
C ASP A 769 -47.77 16.88 -17.69
N GLU A 770 -46.72 17.09 -18.49
CA GLU A 770 -45.35 16.73 -18.09
C GLU A 770 -44.89 17.55 -16.88
N ARG A 771 -45.18 18.86 -16.86
CA ARG A 771 -44.81 19.76 -15.76
C ARG A 771 -45.38 19.29 -14.42
N ARG A 772 -46.68 18.95 -14.39
CA ARG A 772 -47.35 18.43 -13.18
C ARG A 772 -46.73 17.12 -12.69
N LYS A 773 -46.31 16.23 -13.60
CA LYS A 773 -45.61 15.00 -13.25
C LYS A 773 -44.22 15.27 -12.66
N ILE A 774 -43.39 16.09 -13.31
CA ILE A 774 -42.04 16.43 -12.83
C ILE A 774 -42.09 17.12 -11.46
N ARG A 775 -43.05 18.02 -11.22
CA ARG A 775 -43.29 18.61 -9.89
C ARG A 775 -43.57 17.55 -8.83
N SER A 776 -44.42 16.56 -9.15
CA SER A 776 -44.77 15.48 -8.22
C SER A 776 -43.57 14.59 -7.89
N ASP A 777 -42.77 14.21 -8.90
CA ASP A 777 -41.52 13.46 -8.72
C ASP A 777 -40.57 14.22 -7.77
N GLY A 778 -40.38 15.52 -8.00
CA GLY A 778 -39.50 16.38 -7.20
C GLY A 778 -40.00 16.58 -5.76
N MET A 779 -41.30 16.80 -5.56
CA MET A 779 -41.90 16.92 -4.21
C MET A 779 -41.68 15.67 -3.35
N GLU A 780 -41.78 14.47 -3.94
CA GLU A 780 -41.51 13.21 -3.24
C GLU A 780 -40.05 13.14 -2.73
N LYS A 781 -39.08 13.65 -3.51
CA LYS A 781 -37.67 13.69 -3.10
C LYS A 781 -37.38 14.82 -2.10
N LEU A 782 -38.06 15.96 -2.21
CA LEU A 782 -37.93 17.10 -1.28
C LEU A 782 -38.25 16.71 0.16
N VAL A 783 -39.31 15.91 0.38
CA VAL A 783 -39.69 15.41 1.71
C VAL A 783 -38.56 14.61 2.38
N ASN A 784 -37.72 13.93 1.59
CA ASN A 784 -36.63 13.09 2.05
C ASN A 784 -35.29 13.84 2.27
N LEU A 785 -35.23 15.15 2.03
CA LEU A 785 -33.99 15.94 2.23
C LEU A 785 -33.73 16.29 3.71
N PRO A 786 -32.46 16.53 4.10
CA PRO A 786 -32.12 17.04 5.42
C PRO A 786 -32.78 18.39 5.72
N GLU A 787 -33.20 18.58 6.96
CA GLU A 787 -33.96 19.76 7.41
C GLU A 787 -33.24 21.10 7.17
N GLY A 788 -31.92 21.13 7.36
CA GLY A 788 -31.09 22.31 7.07
C GLY A 788 -30.93 22.63 5.58
N VAL A 789 -31.25 21.68 4.70
CA VAL A 789 -31.28 21.86 3.24
C VAL A 789 -32.66 22.34 2.79
N LYS A 790 -33.75 21.72 3.29
CA LYS A 790 -35.13 22.17 3.04
C LYS A 790 -35.30 23.66 3.34
N LYS A 791 -34.92 24.08 4.56
CA LYS A 791 -34.97 25.48 5.02
C LYS A 791 -34.07 26.45 4.26
N LYS A 792 -33.17 25.96 3.40
CA LYS A 792 -32.38 26.78 2.48
C LYS A 792 -33.01 26.83 1.08
N LEU A 793 -33.58 25.73 0.60
CA LEU A 793 -34.36 25.71 -0.65
C LEU A 793 -35.62 26.58 -0.54
N GLU A 794 -36.37 26.46 0.56
CA GLU A 794 -37.55 27.27 0.87
C GLU A 794 -37.27 28.78 0.92
N ARG A 795 -36.03 29.18 1.26
CA ARG A 795 -35.57 30.57 1.28
C ARG A 795 -34.95 31.05 -0.04
N LEU A 796 -34.88 30.17 -1.04
CA LEU A 796 -34.39 30.45 -2.39
C LEU A 796 -35.50 30.33 -3.45
N SER A 797 -36.69 29.86 -3.07
CA SER A 797 -37.92 30.15 -3.81
C SER A 797 -38.34 31.61 -3.57
N PRO A 798 -38.76 32.35 -4.62
CA PRO A 798 -39.30 33.71 -4.50
C PRO A 798 -40.74 33.74 -3.97
#